data_AF-A0AAV5AEX0-F1
#
_entry.id   AF-A0AAV5AEX0-F1
#
_cell.length_a   1.000
_cell.length_b   1.000
_cell.length_c   1.000
_cell.angle_alpha   90.00
_cell.angle_beta   90.00
_cell.angle_gamma   90.00
#
_symmetry.space_group_name_H-M   'P 1'
#
loop_
_entity.id
_entity.type
_entity.pdbx_description
1 polymer ?
#
loop_
_entity_poly.entity_id
_entity_poly.type
_entity_poly.pdbx_seq_one_letter_code
_entity_poly.pdbx_strand_id
1 'polypeptide(L)'
;MLRPPAAALRGITFANPSSNTVRHVASRFSSTSTSSASGAQSLWASRATIASATLISVGSIAWYTHLYSALPFIGEVKASHASDEGLHPVSYPWPHKGLLDTFDHASIRRGYQVYREVCAACHSLDRIAWRNLVGVSHNVNEVKAMAEEVEYTDGPNDQGEMYQRPGKLSDYMPPPYPNEEAARASNGGAIPPDLSLIVKARHGGADYIFSLLTGYVDPPAGVEIREGLNYNPYFPGGAIAMARVLFDGVVEYQDGTPATTSQMAKDVVTFLNWAAEPEHDERKKIGLKAVILFSSLTAIALKWVELQMSQMDNSNRQEAMEEMKKVIQHHTLAGDMWTFDWTTLKLESLEPKSSLKRKFQDSLITGHKKGKKAIKNLYLLDTEDEIAKAKRARRFEREHEIEKQRYRTGGVGFQSDSPSSSSSLHHPYRTYTGQITQGVHDMTLEAGGYDPNVIDWDRYTIVGRSTSLFKDYLRLTTEPNPDDIRPIHVLKLTLKELKRIWREKNDYKFINNQFKSLRQDLTVQRIKTDFTVQVYEIHARMALEAGDMVEYNQCQGMLKHLYDLGLPGNFHEFLAYRLLSMVHGRNKSVVNACCTEMNILVGQLTDEQKAAPAVRHALEVSKSLTRNNYHAFFRLFDTAPNMGGYIMDHFVDEKRILALITMCKSYLTLPLSFLEKELSYDSIEAVRKSLEAHNSVIFKNPHDIDTQKNLDCRAVLPHLIAAFEEKYRKSRIRAGTKRRNTTSRIEKWTRHAGDDNSLADIRFEEGMVT
;
A
#
# COMPACT_ATOMS: atom_id res chain seq x y z
N MET A 1 -11.39 9.50 -73.81
CA MET A 1 -12.57 10.19 -74.36
C MET A 1 -13.55 10.49 -73.22
N LEU A 2 -14.24 11.63 -73.30
CA LEU A 2 -15.52 12.00 -72.65
C LEU A 2 -15.80 11.71 -71.14
N ARG A 3 -16.06 12.82 -70.43
CA ARG A 3 -16.79 13.03 -69.15
C ARG A 3 -17.54 14.39 -69.32
N PRO A 4 -18.51 14.82 -68.49
CA PRO A 4 -19.21 14.17 -67.38
C PRO A 4 -20.60 13.64 -67.83
N PRO A 5 -21.82 14.18 -67.54
CA PRO A 5 -22.27 15.32 -66.71
C PRO A 5 -22.74 14.85 -65.30
N ALA A 6 -23.86 15.37 -64.77
CA ALA A 6 -24.37 15.14 -63.40
C ALA A 6 -25.91 15.27 -63.31
N ALA A 7 -26.56 14.66 -62.28
CA ALA A 7 -27.66 15.26 -61.48
C ALA A 7 -28.24 14.29 -60.41
N ALA A 8 -28.70 14.87 -59.30
CA ALA A 8 -29.16 14.24 -58.05
C ALA A 8 -30.50 13.46 -58.07
N LEU A 9 -30.75 12.60 -57.06
CA LEU A 9 -31.78 12.85 -56.01
C LEU A 9 -31.85 11.80 -54.87
N ARG A 10 -32.06 12.32 -53.64
CA ARG A 10 -32.63 11.76 -52.39
C ARG A 10 -32.75 10.23 -52.17
N GLY A 11 -32.03 9.73 -51.16
CA GLY A 11 -32.09 8.35 -50.64
C GLY A 11 -33.26 8.00 -49.72
N ILE A 12 -33.08 6.95 -48.89
CA ILE A 12 -34.04 6.40 -47.93
C ILE A 12 -33.31 5.87 -46.68
N THR A 13 -33.94 6.00 -45.52
CA THR A 13 -33.51 5.45 -44.22
C THR A 13 -34.28 4.17 -43.89
N PHE A 14 -33.71 3.29 -43.06
CA PHE A 14 -34.50 2.28 -42.34
C PHE A 14 -34.28 2.42 -40.83
N ALA A 15 -35.37 2.69 -40.12
CA ALA A 15 -35.41 2.76 -38.66
C ALA A 15 -36.82 2.40 -38.17
N ASN A 16 -36.90 1.40 -37.26
CA ASN A 16 -38.07 1.06 -36.45
C ASN A 16 -39.31 0.53 -37.24
N PRO A 17 -40.20 -0.29 -36.61
CA PRO A 17 -40.96 0.09 -35.42
C PRO A 17 -40.93 -0.89 -34.23
N SER A 18 -41.51 -0.41 -33.13
CA SER A 18 -41.60 -1.06 -31.81
C SER A 18 -42.99 -1.66 -31.52
N SER A 19 -43.04 -2.79 -30.78
CA SER A 19 -44.22 -3.31 -30.04
C SER A 19 -45.44 -3.73 -30.91
N ASN A 20 -46.48 -4.44 -30.44
CA ASN A 20 -46.97 -4.68 -29.07
C ASN A 20 -48.00 -5.87 -28.98
N THR A 21 -48.21 -6.43 -27.77
CA THR A 21 -49.46 -7.09 -27.26
C THR A 21 -49.97 -8.47 -27.75
N VAL A 22 -50.70 -9.17 -26.83
CA VAL A 22 -51.80 -10.18 -27.02
C VAL A 22 -51.42 -11.61 -27.50
N ARG A 23 -51.99 -12.74 -27.02
CA ARG A 23 -52.64 -13.15 -25.72
C ARG A 23 -52.81 -14.70 -25.67
N HIS A 24 -53.25 -15.21 -24.51
CA HIS A 24 -53.67 -16.59 -24.15
C HIS A 24 -54.42 -17.46 -25.19
N VAL A 25 -54.28 -18.80 -25.06
CA VAL A 25 -55.29 -19.78 -24.58
C VAL A 25 -54.54 -21.13 -24.41
N ALA A 26 -54.49 -21.89 -23.31
CA ALA A 26 -55.35 -22.19 -22.14
C ALA A 26 -56.16 -23.50 -22.25
N SER A 27 -55.86 -24.48 -21.40
CA SER A 27 -56.77 -25.57 -21.03
C SER A 27 -56.64 -25.90 -19.52
N ARG A 28 -57.65 -26.57 -18.98
CA ARG A 28 -57.88 -26.90 -17.56
C ARG A 28 -58.14 -28.42 -17.47
N PHE A 29 -58.27 -29.15 -16.35
CA PHE A 29 -58.05 -29.04 -14.89
C PHE A 29 -58.14 -30.51 -14.38
N SER A 30 -57.74 -30.81 -13.14
CA SER A 30 -58.64 -31.40 -12.11
C SER A 30 -57.89 -31.97 -10.90
N SER A 31 -58.62 -32.05 -9.79
CA SER A 31 -58.19 -32.50 -8.47
C SER A 31 -58.50 -33.97 -8.19
N THR A 32 -57.67 -34.61 -7.37
CA THR A 32 -58.15 -35.49 -6.29
C THR A 32 -57.16 -35.41 -5.11
N SER A 33 -57.61 -35.64 -3.88
CA SER A 33 -56.86 -35.38 -2.65
C SER A 33 -56.76 -36.60 -1.74
N THR A 34 -55.53 -36.90 -1.28
CA THR A 34 -55.13 -37.80 -0.16
C THR A 34 -53.59 -37.82 -0.12
N SER A 35 -52.85 -38.08 0.97
CA SER A 35 -53.03 -37.78 2.39
C SER A 35 -51.78 -38.25 3.18
N SER A 36 -51.07 -37.32 3.84
CA SER A 36 -50.14 -37.55 4.99
C SER A 36 -48.88 -38.46 4.84
N ALA A 37 -47.96 -38.27 5.82
CA ALA A 37 -46.87 -39.17 6.25
C ALA A 37 -45.51 -39.19 5.49
N SER A 38 -44.65 -38.23 5.85
CA SER A 38 -43.23 -38.39 6.25
C SER A 38 -42.44 -39.65 5.80
N GLY A 39 -41.35 -39.44 5.04
CA GLY A 39 -40.35 -40.48 4.74
C GLY A 39 -39.10 -39.96 4.01
N ALA A 40 -38.28 -39.13 4.66
CA ALA A 40 -37.06 -38.59 4.04
C ALA A 40 -35.95 -39.65 3.95
N GLN A 41 -35.68 -40.16 2.74
CA GLN A 41 -34.63 -41.15 2.48
C GLN A 41 -33.23 -40.52 2.36
N SER A 42 -32.21 -41.35 2.60
CA SER A 42 -30.79 -40.96 2.68
C SER A 42 -30.14 -40.68 1.32
N LEU A 43 -29.70 -39.44 1.08
CA LEU A 43 -28.99 -39.02 -0.14
C LEU A 43 -27.46 -39.21 -0.09
N TRP A 44 -26.96 -40.20 0.66
CA TRP A 44 -25.51 -40.43 0.88
C TRP A 44 -24.91 -41.67 0.17
N ALA A 45 -25.63 -42.18 -0.83
CA ALA A 45 -25.11 -43.10 -1.85
C ALA A 45 -25.48 -42.52 -3.24
N SER A 46 -24.60 -42.39 -4.24
CA SER A 46 -23.19 -42.77 -4.32
C SER A 46 -22.39 -41.80 -5.20
N ARG A 47 -21.28 -41.23 -4.70
CA ARG A 47 -20.35 -40.43 -5.51
C ARG A 47 -19.33 -41.27 -6.30
N ALA A 48 -19.06 -42.49 -5.84
CA ALA A 48 -18.10 -43.40 -6.47
C ALA A 48 -18.59 -43.98 -7.81
N THR A 49 -19.88 -44.33 -7.93
CA THR A 49 -20.46 -44.90 -9.15
C THR A 49 -20.45 -43.93 -10.31
N ILE A 50 -20.75 -42.65 -10.07
CA ILE A 50 -20.70 -41.59 -11.09
C ILE A 50 -19.27 -41.43 -11.60
N ALA A 51 -18.28 -41.29 -10.71
CA ALA A 51 -16.88 -41.15 -11.09
C ALA A 51 -16.36 -42.36 -11.91
N SER A 52 -16.73 -43.58 -11.49
CA SER A 52 -16.35 -44.81 -12.19
C SER A 52 -16.97 -44.88 -13.59
N ALA A 53 -18.25 -44.52 -13.73
CA ALA A 53 -18.94 -44.52 -15.03
C ALA A 53 -18.34 -43.48 -16.00
N THR A 54 -17.94 -42.30 -15.52
CA THR A 54 -17.27 -41.28 -16.36
C THR A 54 -15.89 -41.76 -16.80
N LEU A 55 -15.07 -42.32 -15.89
CA LEU A 55 -13.72 -42.80 -16.22
C LEU A 55 -13.75 -43.95 -17.24
N ILE A 56 -14.66 -44.93 -17.06
CA ILE A 56 -14.81 -46.03 -18.02
C ILE A 56 -15.28 -45.52 -19.38
N SER A 57 -16.23 -44.58 -19.43
CA SER A 57 -16.73 -43.99 -20.67
C SER A 57 -15.62 -43.26 -21.44
N VAL A 58 -14.89 -42.36 -20.78
CA VAL A 58 -13.81 -41.57 -21.40
C VAL A 58 -12.65 -42.47 -21.83
N GLY A 59 -12.25 -43.42 -20.98
CA GLY A 59 -11.19 -44.39 -21.30
C GLY A 59 -11.55 -45.28 -22.48
N SER A 60 -12.79 -45.75 -22.57
CA SER A 60 -13.26 -46.58 -23.68
C SER A 60 -13.30 -45.82 -25.01
N ILE A 61 -13.72 -44.55 -24.99
CA ILE A 61 -13.70 -43.69 -26.19
C ILE A 61 -12.26 -43.45 -26.65
N ALA A 62 -11.35 -43.08 -25.73
CA ALA A 62 -9.95 -42.85 -26.05
C ALA A 62 -9.22 -44.12 -26.55
N TRP A 63 -9.54 -45.29 -25.99
CA TRP A 63 -9.02 -46.56 -26.47
C TRP A 63 -9.53 -46.90 -27.87
N TYR A 64 -10.82 -46.69 -28.14
CA TYR A 64 -11.42 -46.96 -29.44
C TYR A 64 -10.89 -46.02 -30.54
N THR A 65 -10.70 -44.72 -30.25
CA THR A 65 -10.10 -43.79 -31.21
C THR A 65 -8.63 -44.11 -31.48
N HIS A 66 -7.87 -44.56 -30.46
CA HIS A 66 -6.49 -45.03 -30.64
C HIS A 66 -6.41 -46.32 -31.47
N LEU A 67 -7.38 -47.23 -31.37
CA LEU A 67 -7.35 -48.50 -32.11
C LEU A 67 -7.81 -48.40 -33.57
N TYR A 68 -8.72 -47.47 -33.88
CA TYR A 68 -9.41 -47.43 -35.19
C TYR A 68 -9.27 -46.11 -35.97
N SER A 69 -8.70 -45.06 -35.38
CA SER A 69 -8.23 -43.82 -36.07
C SER A 69 -9.23 -43.00 -36.93
N ALA A 70 -10.50 -43.41 -37.05
CA ALA A 70 -11.53 -42.65 -37.76
C ALA A 70 -12.91 -42.80 -37.10
N LEU A 71 -13.62 -41.69 -36.93
CA LEU A 71 -15.06 -41.65 -36.62
C LEU A 71 -15.79 -41.02 -37.81
N PRO A 72 -16.76 -41.71 -38.46
CA PRO A 72 -17.30 -41.33 -39.78
C PRO A 72 -18.22 -40.09 -39.80
N PHE A 73 -18.16 -39.28 -38.75
CA PHE A 73 -18.93 -38.05 -38.54
C PHE A 73 -18.07 -36.89 -37.99
N ILE A 74 -16.74 -37.09 -37.90
CA ILE A 74 -15.76 -36.04 -37.67
C ILE A 74 -14.93 -35.94 -38.95
N GLY A 75 -14.88 -34.76 -39.58
CA GLY A 75 -14.15 -34.55 -40.82
C GLY A 75 -12.65 -34.82 -40.66
N GLU A 76 -11.96 -35.13 -41.77
CA GLU A 76 -10.54 -35.49 -41.78
C GLU A 76 -9.69 -34.49 -41.00
N VAL A 77 -9.14 -34.93 -39.87
CA VAL A 77 -8.10 -34.18 -39.16
C VAL A 77 -6.82 -34.33 -39.97
N LYS A 78 -6.58 -33.35 -40.85
CA LYS A 78 -5.26 -33.17 -41.47
C LYS A 78 -4.24 -33.00 -40.34
N ALA A 79 -3.36 -33.98 -40.17
CA ALA A 79 -2.23 -33.82 -39.26
C ALA A 79 -1.36 -32.65 -39.75
N SER A 80 -1.00 -31.73 -38.84
CA SER A 80 0.02 -30.72 -39.12
C SER A 80 1.27 -31.43 -39.65
N HIS A 81 1.83 -30.98 -40.77
CA HIS A 81 3.12 -31.49 -41.18
C HIS A 81 4.19 -30.93 -40.23
N ALA A 82 5.31 -31.63 -40.02
CA ALA A 82 6.34 -31.18 -39.07
C ALA A 82 6.98 -29.83 -39.46
N SER A 83 6.81 -29.40 -40.71
CA SER A 83 7.14 -28.04 -41.17
C SER A 83 6.28 -26.95 -40.53
N ASP A 84 5.02 -27.26 -40.22
CA ASP A 84 3.99 -26.24 -39.97
C ASP A 84 4.07 -25.73 -38.53
N GLU A 85 4.31 -26.64 -37.58
CA GLU A 85 4.60 -26.34 -36.17
C GLU A 85 6.06 -25.92 -35.94
N GLY A 86 6.96 -26.33 -36.85
CA GLY A 86 8.42 -26.20 -36.70
C GLY A 86 9.04 -27.31 -35.83
N LEU A 87 10.35 -27.49 -35.94
CA LEU A 87 11.11 -28.44 -35.12
C LEU A 87 11.08 -28.01 -33.65
N HIS A 88 10.71 -28.91 -32.75
CA HIS A 88 10.77 -28.62 -31.31
C HIS A 88 12.21 -28.39 -30.84
N PRO A 89 12.48 -27.35 -30.02
CA PRO A 89 13.81 -27.08 -29.52
C PRO A 89 14.26 -28.15 -28.52
N VAL A 90 15.56 -28.45 -28.53
CA VAL A 90 16.21 -29.28 -27.50
C VAL A 90 16.19 -28.50 -26.19
N SER A 91 15.96 -29.17 -25.05
CA SER A 91 15.86 -28.47 -23.77
C SER A 91 17.22 -28.33 -23.07
N TYR A 92 17.83 -27.15 -23.17
CA TYR A 92 19.21 -26.91 -22.74
C TYR A 92 19.34 -26.74 -21.22
N PRO A 93 20.49 -27.08 -20.62
CA PRO A 93 20.76 -26.91 -19.19
C PRO A 93 21.14 -25.45 -18.87
N TRP A 94 20.18 -24.53 -18.95
CA TRP A 94 20.41 -23.13 -18.56
C TRP A 94 20.82 -23.01 -17.08
N PRO A 95 21.79 -22.13 -16.72
CA PRO A 95 22.20 -21.95 -15.33
C PRO A 95 21.07 -21.57 -14.38
N HIS A 96 20.06 -20.86 -14.89
CA HIS A 96 18.91 -20.35 -14.15
C HIS A 96 17.69 -21.32 -14.15
N LYS A 97 17.85 -22.59 -14.57
CA LYS A 97 16.73 -23.51 -14.83
C LYS A 97 16.15 -24.19 -13.59
N GLY A 98 16.96 -24.49 -12.57
CA GLY A 98 16.49 -25.14 -11.35
C GLY A 98 15.70 -24.22 -10.43
N LEU A 99 15.07 -24.79 -9.41
CA LEU A 99 14.08 -24.09 -8.58
C LEU A 99 14.66 -22.96 -7.73
N LEU A 100 15.96 -23.03 -7.40
CA LEU A 100 16.66 -22.04 -6.57
C LEU A 100 17.68 -21.20 -7.35
N ASP A 101 17.99 -21.58 -8.59
CA ASP A 101 19.11 -21.00 -9.32
C ASP A 101 18.78 -19.59 -9.84
N THR A 102 19.73 -18.67 -9.69
CA THR A 102 19.61 -17.26 -10.10
C THR A 102 20.09 -17.08 -11.55
N PHE A 103 19.79 -15.92 -12.17
CA PHE A 103 20.43 -15.56 -13.44
C PHE A 103 21.97 -15.41 -13.30
N ASP A 104 22.69 -15.72 -14.39
CA ASP A 104 24.09 -15.35 -14.55
C ASP A 104 24.16 -13.87 -14.97
N HIS A 105 24.46 -12.99 -14.01
CA HIS A 105 24.50 -11.55 -14.23
C HIS A 105 25.63 -11.10 -15.17
N ALA A 106 26.73 -11.86 -15.30
CA ALA A 106 27.77 -11.61 -16.28
C ALA A 106 27.31 -11.98 -17.69
N SER A 107 26.56 -13.08 -17.83
CA SER A 107 25.85 -13.44 -19.06
C SER A 107 24.77 -12.42 -19.43
N ILE A 108 24.04 -11.83 -18.47
CA ILE A 108 23.13 -10.69 -18.75
C ILE A 108 23.92 -9.47 -19.28
N ARG A 109 25.08 -9.12 -18.69
CA ARG A 109 25.90 -7.99 -19.17
C ARG A 109 26.39 -8.21 -20.60
N ARG A 110 26.98 -9.38 -20.89
CA ARG A 110 27.42 -9.75 -22.24
C ARG A 110 26.27 -9.91 -23.23
N GLY A 111 25.10 -10.35 -22.77
CA GLY A 111 23.89 -10.44 -23.56
C GLY A 111 23.30 -9.07 -23.93
N TYR A 112 23.38 -8.09 -23.03
CA TYR A 112 23.05 -6.69 -23.35
C TYR A 112 24.01 -6.13 -24.41
N GLN A 113 25.30 -6.43 -24.35
CA GLN A 113 26.27 -6.03 -25.37
C GLN A 113 25.89 -6.57 -26.75
N VAL A 114 25.59 -7.87 -26.86
CA VAL A 114 25.11 -8.49 -28.12
C VAL A 114 23.78 -7.88 -28.58
N TYR A 115 22.84 -7.61 -27.67
CA TYR A 115 21.60 -6.90 -28.03
C TYR A 115 21.91 -5.52 -28.63
N ARG A 116 22.76 -4.72 -28.00
CA ARG A 116 23.10 -3.36 -28.43
C ARG A 116 23.83 -3.34 -29.78
N GLU A 117 24.79 -4.24 -29.97
CA GLU A 117 25.69 -4.24 -31.13
C GLU A 117 25.17 -5.05 -32.34
N VAL A 118 24.23 -5.98 -32.14
CA VAL A 118 23.65 -6.81 -33.22
C VAL A 118 22.14 -6.61 -33.39
N CYS A 119 21.36 -6.61 -32.30
CA CYS A 119 19.89 -6.69 -32.40
C CYS A 119 19.19 -5.33 -32.45
N ALA A 120 19.72 -4.32 -31.76
CA ALA A 120 19.07 -3.03 -31.55
C ALA A 120 18.86 -2.21 -32.84
N ALA A 121 19.57 -2.54 -33.92
CA ALA A 121 19.37 -1.93 -35.25
C ALA A 121 18.00 -2.28 -35.89
N CYS A 122 17.39 -3.41 -35.50
CA CYS A 122 16.10 -3.86 -36.05
C CYS A 122 15.04 -4.17 -34.98
N HIS A 123 15.43 -4.50 -33.74
CA HIS A 123 14.52 -4.91 -32.68
C HIS A 123 14.39 -3.89 -31.54
N SER A 124 13.16 -3.46 -31.26
CA SER A 124 12.84 -2.67 -30.07
C SER A 124 12.90 -3.50 -28.78
N LEU A 125 13.01 -2.79 -27.65
CA LEU A 125 12.97 -3.33 -26.29
C LEU A 125 12.10 -2.43 -25.40
N ASP A 126 10.91 -2.09 -25.90
CA ASP A 126 10.08 -0.94 -25.48
C ASP A 126 9.65 -0.94 -23.99
N ARG A 127 9.75 -2.08 -23.31
CA ARG A 127 9.34 -2.24 -21.91
C ARG A 127 10.51 -2.15 -20.92
N ILE A 128 11.74 -2.13 -21.42
CA ILE A 128 12.96 -1.98 -20.60
C ILE A 128 13.42 -0.52 -20.63
N ALA A 129 13.68 0.01 -19.44
CA ALA A 129 14.26 1.33 -19.26
C ALA A 129 15.68 1.24 -18.72
N TRP A 130 16.47 2.28 -18.96
CA TRP A 130 17.87 2.35 -18.54
C TRP A 130 18.06 1.97 -17.06
N ARG A 131 17.27 2.56 -16.15
CA ARG A 131 17.22 2.20 -14.71
C ARG A 131 17.12 0.71 -14.38
N ASN A 132 16.62 -0.14 -15.27
CA ASN A 132 16.47 -1.58 -15.02
C ASN A 132 17.81 -2.32 -15.08
N LEU A 133 18.80 -1.82 -15.83
CA LEU A 133 20.15 -2.40 -15.88
C LEU A 133 20.97 -2.10 -14.62
N VAL A 134 20.62 -1.02 -13.90
CA VAL A 134 21.34 -0.50 -12.73
C VAL A 134 21.26 -1.50 -11.57
N GLY A 135 22.41 -2.01 -11.14
CA GLY A 135 22.48 -3.02 -10.08
C GLY A 135 22.08 -4.43 -10.51
N VAL A 136 21.82 -4.64 -11.82
CA VAL A 136 21.64 -5.98 -12.41
C VAL A 136 22.89 -6.38 -13.19
N SER A 137 23.27 -5.60 -14.20
CA SER A 137 24.38 -5.92 -15.11
C SER A 137 25.40 -4.77 -15.25
N HIS A 138 25.02 -3.58 -14.82
CA HIS A 138 25.80 -2.36 -14.94
C HIS A 138 25.63 -1.48 -13.69
N ASN A 139 26.61 -0.63 -13.41
CA ASN A 139 26.55 0.36 -12.33
C ASN A 139 25.82 1.65 -12.78
N VAL A 140 25.50 2.54 -11.83
CA VAL A 140 24.73 3.77 -12.09
C VAL A 140 25.40 4.65 -13.16
N ASN A 141 26.72 4.75 -13.16
CA ASN A 141 27.48 5.65 -14.02
C ASN A 141 27.61 5.08 -15.44
N GLU A 142 27.84 3.77 -15.58
CA GLU A 142 27.81 3.08 -16.87
C GLU A 142 26.47 3.26 -17.58
N VAL A 143 25.36 2.97 -16.90
CA VAL A 143 24.01 3.10 -17.47
C VAL A 143 23.68 4.57 -17.76
N LYS A 144 24.16 5.51 -16.94
CA LYS A 144 24.00 6.93 -17.21
C LYS A 144 24.72 7.34 -18.50
N ALA A 145 25.97 6.94 -18.68
CA ALA A 145 26.73 7.23 -19.89
C ALA A 145 26.06 6.64 -21.15
N MET A 146 25.68 5.36 -21.11
CA MET A 146 24.97 4.70 -22.24
C MET A 146 23.58 5.31 -22.53
N ALA A 147 22.92 5.92 -21.54
CA ALA A 147 21.70 6.67 -21.78
C ALA A 147 21.98 8.06 -22.39
N GLU A 148 23.07 8.71 -22.00
CA GLU A 148 23.49 10.03 -22.51
C GLU A 148 24.06 9.95 -23.95
N GLU A 149 24.49 8.77 -24.40
CA GLU A 149 24.80 8.44 -25.82
C GLU A 149 23.58 8.53 -26.77
N VAL A 150 22.34 8.49 -26.24
CA VAL A 150 21.10 8.42 -27.03
C VAL A 150 20.27 9.69 -26.89
N GLU A 151 19.84 10.28 -28.01
CA GLU A 151 18.90 11.40 -27.98
C GLU A 151 17.44 10.99 -27.82
N TYR A 152 16.68 11.78 -27.05
CA TYR A 152 15.24 11.64 -26.85
C TYR A 152 14.54 12.98 -27.05
N THR A 153 13.38 12.94 -27.70
CA THR A 153 12.48 14.09 -27.80
C THR A 153 11.78 14.34 -26.46
N ASP A 154 11.82 15.58 -25.97
CA ASP A 154 11.16 16.04 -24.73
C ASP A 154 10.51 17.42 -24.98
N GLY A 155 9.76 17.93 -24.00
CA GLY A 155 9.04 19.21 -24.10
C GLY A 155 7.51 19.08 -24.10
N PRO A 156 6.78 20.10 -24.61
CA PRO A 156 7.31 21.30 -25.28
C PRO A 156 8.11 22.24 -24.36
N ASN A 157 8.91 23.11 -24.97
CA ASN A 157 9.57 24.24 -24.34
C ASN A 157 8.58 25.42 -24.10
N ASP A 158 9.07 26.53 -23.53
CA ASP A 158 8.25 27.74 -23.26
C ASP A 158 7.70 28.44 -24.52
N GLN A 159 8.16 28.05 -25.72
CA GLN A 159 7.68 28.53 -27.02
C GLN A 159 6.68 27.56 -27.68
N GLY A 160 6.44 26.38 -27.09
CA GLY A 160 5.54 25.35 -27.61
C GLY A 160 6.21 24.27 -28.47
N GLU A 161 7.54 24.30 -28.61
CA GLU A 161 8.30 23.41 -29.50
C GLU A 161 8.87 22.20 -28.76
N MET A 162 8.89 21.04 -29.42
CA MET A 162 9.58 19.84 -28.92
C MET A 162 11.08 19.94 -29.22
N TYR A 163 11.93 19.43 -28.31
CA TYR A 163 13.39 19.53 -28.44
C TYR A 163 14.06 18.18 -28.14
N GLN A 164 15.24 17.98 -28.72
CA GLN A 164 16.10 16.82 -28.44
C GLN A 164 16.94 17.06 -27.18
N ARG A 165 17.18 15.99 -26.41
CA ARG A 165 18.09 15.98 -25.26
C ARG A 165 18.79 14.62 -25.13
N PRO A 166 19.95 14.53 -24.44
CA PRO A 166 20.49 13.24 -24.02
C PRO A 166 19.50 12.48 -23.13
N GLY A 167 19.56 11.15 -23.20
CA GLY A 167 18.76 10.24 -22.40
C GLY A 167 19.07 10.33 -20.92
N LYS A 168 18.12 9.86 -20.10
CA LYS A 168 18.28 9.76 -18.65
C LYS A 168 17.76 8.41 -18.15
N LEU A 169 18.18 7.98 -16.96
CA LEU A 169 17.84 6.66 -16.38
C LEU A 169 16.32 6.35 -16.34
N SER A 170 15.43 7.35 -16.42
CA SER A 170 13.98 7.15 -16.49
C SER A 170 13.45 6.68 -17.85
N ASP A 171 14.24 6.80 -18.92
CA ASP A 171 13.77 6.63 -20.29
C ASP A 171 13.85 5.16 -20.72
N TYR A 172 12.99 4.78 -21.68
CA TYR A 172 12.95 3.44 -22.28
C TYR A 172 14.00 3.31 -23.39
N MET A 173 14.44 2.09 -23.69
CA MET A 173 15.35 1.85 -24.83
C MET A 173 14.78 2.46 -26.12
N PRO A 174 15.62 3.07 -26.97
CA PRO A 174 15.13 3.71 -28.20
C PRO A 174 14.58 2.65 -29.18
N PRO A 175 13.43 2.88 -29.83
CA PRO A 175 12.96 2.02 -30.89
C PRO A 175 13.78 2.28 -32.19
N PRO A 176 14.16 1.24 -32.95
CA PRO A 176 14.92 1.40 -34.20
C PRO A 176 14.10 2.03 -35.33
N TYR A 177 12.77 1.99 -35.25
CA TYR A 177 11.86 2.51 -36.25
C TYR A 177 10.79 3.41 -35.58
N PRO A 178 10.36 4.51 -36.23
CA PRO A 178 9.36 5.40 -35.67
C PRO A 178 7.94 4.81 -35.68
N ASN A 179 7.67 3.80 -36.52
CA ASN A 179 6.38 3.12 -36.66
C ASN A 179 6.52 1.74 -37.33
N GLU A 180 5.43 0.97 -37.36
CA GLU A 180 5.36 -0.35 -37.98
C GLU A 180 5.61 -0.29 -39.50
N GLU A 181 5.18 0.78 -40.17
CA GLU A 181 5.32 0.94 -41.62
C GLU A 181 6.80 1.09 -42.03
N ALA A 182 7.58 1.87 -41.29
CA ALA A 182 9.03 2.00 -41.49
C ALA A 182 9.76 0.68 -41.18
N ALA A 183 9.33 -0.05 -40.15
CA ALA A 183 9.87 -1.38 -39.86
C ALA A 183 9.63 -2.35 -41.04
N ARG A 184 8.40 -2.38 -41.59
CA ARG A 184 8.06 -3.19 -42.77
C ARG A 184 8.84 -2.79 -44.00
N ALA A 185 8.93 -1.49 -44.30
CA ALA A 185 9.66 -0.99 -45.47
C ALA A 185 11.15 -1.38 -45.41
N SER A 186 11.75 -1.38 -44.21
CA SER A 186 13.16 -1.72 -44.01
C SER A 186 13.45 -3.23 -44.01
N ASN A 187 12.44 -4.08 -43.77
CA ASN A 187 12.59 -5.53 -43.57
C ASN A 187 11.73 -6.36 -44.52
N GLY A 188 11.64 -5.98 -45.81
CA GLY A 188 10.98 -6.78 -46.85
C GLY A 188 9.48 -7.02 -46.64
N GLY A 189 8.79 -6.15 -45.88
CA GLY A 189 7.38 -6.28 -45.50
C GLY A 189 7.13 -6.99 -44.16
N ALA A 190 8.14 -7.64 -43.58
CA ALA A 190 8.08 -8.24 -42.24
C ALA A 190 8.26 -7.18 -41.14
N ILE A 191 7.77 -7.47 -39.92
CA ILE A 191 8.07 -6.67 -38.73
C ILE A 191 8.96 -7.49 -37.81
N PRO A 192 10.17 -7.00 -37.45
CA PRO A 192 10.91 -7.53 -36.31
C PRO A 192 10.12 -7.30 -35.01
N PRO A 193 9.77 -8.33 -34.23
CA PRO A 193 9.01 -8.14 -33.00
C PRO A 193 9.84 -7.47 -31.89
N ASP A 194 9.17 -6.68 -31.03
CA ASP A 194 9.72 -6.26 -29.72
C ASP A 194 10.23 -7.48 -28.96
N LEU A 195 11.47 -7.39 -28.49
CA LEU A 195 12.12 -8.50 -27.78
C LEU A 195 11.80 -8.52 -26.27
N SER A 196 11.18 -7.47 -25.71
CA SER A 196 10.98 -7.30 -24.27
C SER A 196 10.28 -8.48 -23.58
N LEU A 197 9.43 -9.21 -24.29
CA LEU A 197 8.69 -10.37 -23.77
C LEU A 197 8.86 -11.62 -24.65
N ILE A 198 9.78 -11.64 -25.61
CA ILE A 198 9.82 -12.68 -26.66
C ILE A 198 10.01 -14.10 -26.09
N VAL A 199 10.79 -14.23 -25.02
CA VAL A 199 11.04 -15.50 -24.30
C VAL A 199 9.79 -16.05 -23.62
N LYS A 200 8.81 -15.20 -23.29
CA LYS A 200 7.50 -15.61 -22.74
C LYS A 200 6.40 -15.69 -23.79
N ALA A 201 6.61 -15.03 -24.94
CA ALA A 201 5.68 -15.00 -26.07
C ALA A 201 5.92 -16.13 -27.11
N ARG A 202 6.75 -17.13 -26.80
CA ARG A 202 7.04 -18.29 -27.66
C ARG A 202 7.09 -19.58 -26.84
N HIS A 203 6.55 -20.66 -27.39
CA HIS A 203 6.68 -22.00 -26.82
C HIS A 203 8.16 -22.43 -26.81
N GLY A 204 8.60 -23.15 -25.78
CA GLY A 204 10.02 -23.46 -25.53
C GLY A 204 10.86 -22.29 -24.97
N GLY A 205 10.41 -21.03 -25.13
CA GLY A 205 11.04 -19.85 -24.53
C GLY A 205 12.53 -19.73 -24.85
N ALA A 206 13.40 -19.79 -23.82
CA ALA A 206 14.84 -19.68 -23.99
C ALA A 206 15.42 -20.80 -24.88
N ASP A 207 14.91 -22.04 -24.75
CA ASP A 207 15.32 -23.17 -25.59
C ASP A 207 14.98 -22.92 -27.07
N TYR A 208 13.84 -22.28 -27.34
CA TYR A 208 13.41 -21.89 -28.69
C TYR A 208 14.29 -20.78 -29.28
N ILE A 209 14.48 -19.66 -28.57
CA ILE A 209 15.25 -18.53 -29.11
C ILE A 209 16.71 -18.91 -29.36
N PHE A 210 17.32 -19.73 -28.49
CA PHE A 210 18.67 -20.24 -28.71
C PHE A 210 18.74 -21.12 -29.97
N SER A 211 17.84 -22.11 -30.08
CA SER A 211 17.79 -23.01 -31.24
C SER A 211 17.53 -22.25 -32.54
N LEU A 212 16.68 -21.21 -32.50
CA LEU A 212 16.41 -20.34 -33.65
C LEU A 212 17.67 -19.58 -34.09
N LEU A 213 18.41 -18.97 -33.15
CA LEU A 213 19.61 -18.19 -33.46
C LEU A 213 20.76 -19.06 -33.99
N THR A 214 20.93 -20.29 -33.47
CA THR A 214 22.00 -21.21 -33.90
C THR A 214 21.61 -22.18 -35.01
N GLY A 215 20.32 -22.29 -35.35
CA GLY A 215 19.76 -23.33 -36.22
C GLY A 215 19.70 -23.00 -37.72
N TYR A 216 20.28 -21.89 -38.17
CA TYR A 216 20.32 -21.54 -39.59
C TYR A 216 21.17 -22.52 -40.40
N VAL A 217 20.53 -23.19 -41.36
CA VAL A 217 21.13 -24.16 -42.29
C VAL A 217 20.54 -23.97 -43.69
N ASP A 218 21.21 -24.50 -44.72
CA ASP A 218 20.68 -24.50 -46.08
C ASP A 218 19.36 -25.31 -46.17
N PRO A 219 18.42 -24.92 -47.06
CA PRO A 219 17.16 -25.64 -47.22
C PRO A 219 17.40 -27.08 -47.69
N PRO A 220 16.74 -28.09 -47.08
CA PRO A 220 16.87 -29.48 -47.49
C PRO A 220 16.25 -29.70 -48.88
N ALA A 221 16.75 -30.72 -49.58
CA ALA A 221 16.34 -31.03 -50.94
C ALA A 221 14.81 -31.13 -51.10
N GLY A 222 14.24 -30.30 -51.98
CA GLY A 222 12.79 -30.19 -52.21
C GLY A 222 12.10 -29.02 -51.50
N VAL A 223 12.79 -28.26 -50.65
CA VAL A 223 12.25 -27.04 -50.02
C VAL A 223 12.71 -25.80 -50.80
N GLU A 224 11.81 -25.21 -51.59
CA GLU A 224 12.04 -23.92 -52.24
C GLU A 224 11.67 -22.76 -51.30
N ILE A 225 12.63 -21.88 -51.03
CA ILE A 225 12.45 -20.69 -50.21
C ILE A 225 12.27 -19.47 -51.12
N ARG A 226 11.31 -18.61 -50.81
CA ARG A 226 11.05 -17.38 -51.58
C ARG A 226 12.18 -16.38 -51.38
N GLU A 227 12.49 -15.60 -52.42
CA GLU A 227 13.44 -14.49 -52.37
C GLU A 227 13.15 -13.55 -51.19
N GLY A 228 14.19 -13.20 -50.43
CA GLY A 228 14.07 -12.41 -49.19
C GLY A 228 13.73 -13.21 -47.92
N LEU A 229 13.50 -14.53 -48.00
CA LEU A 229 13.37 -15.42 -46.85
C LEU A 229 14.60 -16.34 -46.72
N ASN A 230 14.83 -16.85 -45.51
CA ASN A 230 15.90 -17.77 -45.15
C ASN A 230 15.30 -19.07 -44.60
N TYR A 231 16.01 -20.20 -44.68
CA TYR A 231 15.56 -21.44 -44.03
C TYR A 231 16.01 -21.52 -42.57
N ASN A 232 15.11 -21.95 -41.70
CA ASN A 232 15.41 -22.32 -40.31
C ASN A 232 14.41 -23.37 -39.82
N PRO A 233 14.84 -24.60 -39.49
CA PRO A 233 13.93 -25.71 -39.16
C PRO A 233 13.16 -25.49 -37.86
N TYR A 234 13.63 -24.63 -36.95
CA TYR A 234 12.93 -24.31 -35.70
C TYR A 234 11.83 -23.25 -35.88
N PHE A 235 11.81 -22.53 -37.00
CA PHE A 235 10.77 -21.55 -37.26
C PHE A 235 9.50 -22.23 -37.83
N PRO A 236 8.29 -21.92 -37.33
CA PRO A 236 7.05 -22.45 -37.88
C PRO A 236 6.89 -22.08 -39.37
N GLY A 237 6.66 -23.07 -40.23
CA GLY A 237 6.67 -22.94 -41.69
C GLY A 237 8.05 -22.99 -42.35
N GLY A 238 9.14 -23.13 -41.57
CA GLY A 238 10.53 -23.29 -42.03
C GLY A 238 11.19 -22.07 -42.71
N ALA A 239 10.40 -21.12 -43.22
CA ALA A 239 10.89 -19.94 -43.93
C ALA A 239 10.76 -18.67 -43.08
N ILE A 240 11.89 -18.05 -42.71
CA ILE A 240 11.96 -16.88 -41.82
C ILE A 240 12.53 -15.66 -42.56
N ALA A 241 11.93 -14.48 -42.35
CA ALA A 241 12.39 -13.22 -42.96
C ALA A 241 13.64 -12.61 -42.29
N MET A 242 14.04 -13.14 -41.13
CA MET A 242 15.27 -12.76 -40.42
C MET A 242 16.47 -13.47 -41.07
N ALA A 243 17.54 -12.74 -41.35
CA ALA A 243 18.80 -13.31 -41.78
C ALA A 243 19.57 -13.95 -40.60
N ARG A 244 20.57 -14.76 -40.89
CA ARG A 244 21.55 -15.17 -39.87
C ARG A 244 22.39 -13.94 -39.48
N VAL A 245 22.22 -13.46 -38.25
CA VAL A 245 22.93 -12.28 -37.71
C VAL A 245 24.12 -12.62 -36.79
N LEU A 246 24.26 -13.88 -36.36
CA LEU A 246 25.39 -14.33 -35.53
C LEU A 246 26.40 -15.13 -36.37
N PHE A 247 27.65 -14.65 -36.35
CA PHE A 247 28.85 -15.28 -36.87
C PHE A 247 29.95 -15.18 -35.80
N ASP A 248 30.95 -16.06 -35.81
CA ASP A 248 31.97 -16.05 -34.75
C ASP A 248 32.84 -14.79 -34.84
N GLY A 249 33.03 -14.09 -33.71
CA GLY A 249 33.82 -12.85 -33.65
C GLY A 249 33.11 -11.55 -34.04
N VAL A 250 31.77 -11.51 -34.15
CA VAL A 250 31.02 -10.27 -34.48
C VAL A 250 31.03 -9.23 -33.34
N VAL A 251 31.26 -9.65 -32.09
CA VAL A 251 31.32 -8.79 -30.90
C VAL A 251 32.60 -9.10 -30.14
N GLU A 252 33.29 -8.10 -29.60
CA GLU A 252 34.42 -8.30 -28.67
C GLU A 252 33.95 -8.07 -27.22
N TYR A 253 34.01 -9.10 -26.38
CA TYR A 253 33.56 -9.02 -24.99
C TYR A 253 34.57 -8.32 -24.07
N GLN A 254 34.07 -7.40 -23.24
CA GLN A 254 34.87 -6.65 -22.25
C GLN A 254 35.65 -7.52 -21.25
N ASP A 255 35.24 -8.76 -21.01
CA ASP A 255 35.89 -9.71 -20.11
C ASP A 255 36.82 -10.72 -20.81
N GLY A 256 37.01 -10.59 -22.14
CA GLY A 256 37.84 -11.49 -22.93
C GLY A 256 37.23 -12.87 -23.22
N THR A 257 35.94 -13.10 -22.91
CA THR A 257 35.26 -14.35 -23.27
C THR A 257 35.29 -14.57 -24.80
N PRO A 258 35.55 -15.79 -25.31
CA PRO A 258 35.47 -16.07 -26.74
C PRO A 258 34.06 -15.87 -27.30
N ALA A 259 33.89 -14.88 -28.18
CA ALA A 259 32.60 -14.51 -28.79
C ALA A 259 32.21 -15.44 -29.97
N THR A 260 32.02 -16.73 -29.68
CA THR A 260 31.44 -17.67 -30.64
C THR A 260 29.94 -17.42 -30.80
N THR A 261 29.40 -17.84 -31.93
CA THR A 261 27.96 -17.86 -32.27
C THR A 261 27.09 -18.44 -31.16
N SER A 262 27.47 -19.61 -30.64
CA SER A 262 26.74 -20.28 -29.55
C SER A 262 26.90 -19.57 -28.20
N GLN A 263 28.04 -18.95 -27.93
CA GLN A 263 28.24 -18.16 -26.71
C GLN A 263 27.39 -16.87 -26.76
N MET A 264 27.45 -16.11 -27.86
CA MET A 264 26.60 -14.92 -28.06
C MET A 264 25.10 -15.26 -28.02
N ALA A 265 24.68 -16.38 -28.61
CA ALA A 265 23.31 -16.86 -28.53
C ALA A 265 22.89 -17.19 -27.08
N LYS A 266 23.76 -17.84 -26.28
CA LYS A 266 23.51 -18.12 -24.86
C LYS A 266 23.33 -16.83 -24.06
N ASP A 267 24.19 -15.83 -24.28
CA ASP A 267 24.16 -14.59 -23.49
C ASP A 267 22.99 -13.70 -23.87
N VAL A 268 22.73 -13.47 -25.16
CA VAL A 268 21.57 -12.66 -25.59
C VAL A 268 20.25 -13.30 -25.16
N VAL A 269 20.14 -14.64 -25.19
CA VAL A 269 18.94 -15.34 -24.66
C VAL A 269 18.82 -15.19 -23.14
N THR A 270 19.94 -15.20 -22.40
CA THR A 270 19.92 -14.97 -20.94
C THR A 270 19.51 -13.54 -20.61
N PHE A 271 20.00 -12.55 -21.36
CA PHE A 271 19.55 -11.15 -21.28
C PHE A 271 18.06 -10.98 -21.63
N LEU A 272 17.57 -11.63 -22.69
CA LEU A 272 16.16 -11.56 -23.09
C LEU A 272 15.22 -12.30 -22.12
N ASN A 273 15.71 -13.35 -21.44
CA ASN A 273 14.95 -14.00 -20.37
C ASN A 273 14.84 -13.08 -19.14
N TRP A 274 15.94 -12.40 -18.77
CA TRP A 274 15.90 -11.34 -17.75
C TRP A 274 14.99 -10.17 -18.14
N ALA A 275 14.99 -9.72 -19.41
CA ALA A 275 14.10 -8.65 -19.86
C ALA A 275 12.61 -9.05 -19.74
N ALA A 276 12.30 -10.33 -19.93
CA ALA A 276 10.95 -10.87 -19.81
C ALA A 276 10.52 -11.22 -18.37
N GLU A 277 11.49 -11.49 -17.48
CA GLU A 277 11.30 -11.76 -16.04
C GLU A 277 12.32 -11.03 -15.14
N PRO A 278 12.30 -9.69 -15.06
CA PRO A 278 13.21 -8.95 -14.19
C PRO A 278 12.94 -9.20 -12.69
N GLU A 279 11.82 -9.84 -12.35
CA GLU A 279 11.50 -10.31 -11.01
C GLU A 279 12.04 -11.72 -10.67
N HIS A 280 12.62 -12.46 -11.62
CA HIS A 280 12.97 -13.89 -11.52
C HIS A 280 13.65 -14.29 -10.19
N ASP A 281 14.72 -13.57 -9.81
CA ASP A 281 15.59 -13.99 -8.71
C ASP A 281 14.95 -13.68 -7.34
N GLU A 282 14.33 -12.51 -7.18
CA GLU A 282 13.50 -12.22 -6.00
C GLU A 282 12.25 -13.11 -5.95
N ARG A 283 11.66 -13.48 -7.10
CA ARG A 283 10.52 -14.41 -7.19
C ARG A 283 10.91 -15.80 -6.65
N LYS A 284 12.08 -16.34 -7.00
CA LYS A 284 12.60 -17.60 -6.43
C LYS A 284 12.94 -17.46 -4.94
N LYS A 285 13.64 -16.40 -4.55
CA LYS A 285 14.05 -16.08 -3.16
C LYS A 285 12.85 -15.88 -2.21
N ILE A 286 11.79 -15.22 -2.65
CA ILE A 286 10.52 -15.10 -1.92
C ILE A 286 9.75 -16.42 -1.94
N GLY A 287 9.77 -17.15 -3.06
CA GLY A 287 9.20 -18.49 -3.18
C GLY A 287 9.75 -19.47 -2.15
N LEU A 288 11.08 -19.55 -2.01
CA LEU A 288 11.74 -20.39 -0.99
C LEU A 288 11.30 -20.02 0.43
N LYS A 289 11.27 -18.71 0.77
CA LYS A 289 10.79 -18.23 2.07
C LYS A 289 9.33 -18.60 2.32
N ALA A 290 8.48 -18.50 1.30
CA ALA A 290 7.07 -18.88 1.38
C ALA A 290 6.90 -20.40 1.59
N VAL A 291 7.65 -21.23 0.87
CA VAL A 291 7.63 -22.70 1.05
C VAL A 291 8.06 -23.07 2.46
N ILE A 292 9.18 -22.56 2.97
CA ILE A 292 9.64 -22.82 4.34
C ILE A 292 8.57 -22.40 5.37
N LEU A 293 8.02 -21.19 5.22
CA LEU A 293 7.00 -20.67 6.12
C LEU A 293 5.72 -21.54 6.09
N PHE A 294 5.14 -21.80 4.92
CA PHE A 294 3.91 -22.58 4.82
C PHE A 294 4.11 -24.05 5.22
N SER A 295 5.22 -24.69 4.84
CA SER A 295 5.53 -26.04 5.33
C SER A 295 5.66 -26.10 6.86
N SER A 296 6.30 -25.09 7.49
CA SER A 296 6.38 -25.05 8.96
C SER A 296 5.01 -24.83 9.62
N LEU A 297 4.17 -23.93 9.08
CA LEU A 297 2.81 -23.70 9.56
C LEU A 297 1.90 -24.91 9.37
N THR A 298 2.00 -25.62 8.23
CA THR A 298 1.28 -26.86 7.99
C THR A 298 1.74 -27.97 8.94
N ALA A 299 3.04 -28.11 9.21
CA ALA A 299 3.54 -29.08 10.18
C ALA A 299 3.05 -28.78 11.61
N ILE A 300 3.06 -27.51 12.03
CA ILE A 300 2.51 -27.07 13.33
C ILE A 300 1.00 -27.33 13.40
N ALA A 301 0.24 -27.00 12.35
CA ALA A 301 -1.20 -27.24 12.31
C ALA A 301 -1.54 -28.74 12.35
N LEU A 302 -0.82 -29.57 11.59
CA LEU A 302 -0.98 -31.03 11.62
C LEU A 302 -0.63 -31.60 13.00
N LYS A 303 0.46 -31.16 13.64
CA LYS A 303 0.82 -31.64 14.98
C LYS A 303 -0.15 -31.14 16.05
N TRP A 304 -0.71 -29.95 15.91
CA TRP A 304 -1.78 -29.46 16.79
C TRP A 304 -3.05 -30.31 16.64
N VAL A 305 -3.50 -30.59 15.41
CA VAL A 305 -4.62 -31.50 15.16
C VAL A 305 -4.35 -32.90 15.72
N GLU A 306 -3.15 -33.45 15.54
CA GLU A 306 -2.74 -34.74 16.12
C GLU A 306 -2.83 -34.72 17.66
N LEU A 307 -2.32 -33.66 18.31
CA LEU A 307 -2.39 -33.51 19.76
C LEU A 307 -3.85 -33.45 20.26
N GLN A 308 -4.73 -32.68 19.61
CA GLN A 308 -6.16 -32.68 19.96
C GLN A 308 -6.79 -34.06 19.75
N MET A 309 -6.50 -34.73 18.63
CA MET A 309 -7.03 -36.06 18.31
C MET A 309 -6.46 -37.19 19.20
N SER A 310 -5.30 -36.98 19.82
CA SER A 310 -4.67 -37.93 20.77
C SER A 310 -5.25 -37.85 22.19
N GLN A 311 -5.94 -36.76 22.53
CA GLN A 311 -6.68 -36.62 23.79
C GLN A 311 -8.06 -37.30 23.75
N MET A 312 -8.40 -37.95 22.64
CA MET A 312 -9.67 -38.65 22.41
C MET A 312 -9.44 -40.15 22.30
N ASP A 313 -9.94 -40.93 23.25
CA ASP A 313 -9.85 -42.40 23.23
C ASP A 313 -10.74 -43.02 22.13
N ASN A 314 -10.33 -44.19 21.62
CA ASN A 314 -10.85 -44.79 20.40
C ASN A 314 -12.31 -45.27 20.51
N SER A 315 -12.85 -45.50 21.72
CA SER A 315 -14.25 -45.89 21.91
C SER A 315 -15.25 -44.79 21.55
N ASN A 316 -14.89 -43.51 21.76
CA ASN A 316 -15.82 -42.37 21.59
C ASN A 316 -15.56 -41.60 20.29
N ARG A 317 -14.46 -41.90 19.59
CA ARG A 317 -13.94 -41.12 18.45
C ARG A 317 -14.96 -40.96 17.31
N GLN A 318 -15.77 -41.97 16.99
CA GLN A 318 -16.73 -41.87 15.88
C GLN A 318 -17.91 -40.93 16.19
N GLU A 319 -18.53 -41.03 17.37
CA GLU A 319 -19.64 -40.15 17.77
C GLU A 319 -19.16 -38.70 17.85
N ALA A 320 -18.04 -38.46 18.54
CA ALA A 320 -17.44 -37.12 18.68
C ALA A 320 -17.01 -36.51 17.34
N MET A 321 -16.47 -37.31 16.40
CA MET A 321 -16.17 -36.83 15.04
C MET A 321 -17.43 -36.45 14.26
N GLU A 322 -18.58 -37.09 14.49
CA GLU A 322 -19.82 -36.76 13.79
C GLU A 322 -20.55 -35.57 14.42
N GLU A 323 -20.51 -35.41 15.74
CA GLU A 323 -20.90 -34.17 16.43
C GLU A 323 -20.06 -32.99 15.94
N MET A 324 -18.72 -33.12 15.93
CA MET A 324 -17.81 -32.08 15.43
C MET A 324 -18.11 -31.69 13.97
N LYS A 325 -18.39 -32.66 13.09
CA LYS A 325 -18.81 -32.39 11.70
C LYS A 325 -20.12 -31.60 11.64
N LYS A 326 -21.12 -31.93 12.47
CA LYS A 326 -22.40 -31.22 12.54
C LYS A 326 -22.23 -29.79 13.04
N VAL A 327 -21.38 -29.57 14.06
CA VAL A 327 -21.01 -28.24 14.57
C VAL A 327 -20.30 -27.42 13.48
N ILE A 328 -19.27 -27.96 12.85
CA ILE A 328 -18.56 -27.28 11.75
C ILE A 328 -19.51 -26.94 10.60
N GLN A 329 -20.40 -27.87 10.19
CA GLN A 329 -21.38 -27.62 9.14
C GLN A 329 -22.37 -26.52 9.53
N HIS A 330 -22.86 -26.50 10.78
CA HIS A 330 -23.74 -25.46 11.31
C HIS A 330 -23.07 -24.08 11.25
N HIS A 331 -21.86 -23.93 11.79
CA HIS A 331 -21.14 -22.65 11.80
C HIS A 331 -20.56 -22.23 10.44
N THR A 332 -20.41 -23.18 9.51
CA THR A 332 -20.14 -22.86 8.09
C THR A 332 -21.39 -22.27 7.41
N LEU A 333 -22.58 -22.80 7.70
CA LEU A 333 -23.84 -22.31 7.15
C LEU A 333 -24.32 -20.99 7.79
N ALA A 334 -24.03 -20.80 9.08
CA ALA A 334 -24.27 -19.53 9.79
C ALA A 334 -23.20 -18.46 9.48
N GLY A 335 -22.06 -18.85 8.89
CA GLY A 335 -20.98 -17.95 8.47
C GLY A 335 -20.07 -17.44 9.60
N ASP A 336 -20.24 -17.97 10.81
CA ASP A 336 -19.56 -17.55 12.05
C ASP A 336 -18.40 -18.49 12.46
N MET A 337 -18.04 -19.46 11.63
CA MET A 337 -16.92 -20.42 11.81
C MET A 337 -15.59 -19.79 12.30
N TRP A 338 -15.30 -18.54 11.91
CA TRP A 338 -14.08 -17.81 12.29
C TRP A 338 -14.24 -16.92 13.55
N THR A 339 -15.44 -16.86 14.11
CA THR A 339 -15.80 -16.08 15.31
C THR A 339 -16.37 -16.94 16.44
N PHE A 340 -16.71 -18.20 16.18
CA PHE A 340 -17.10 -19.18 17.18
C PHE A 340 -15.92 -19.52 18.10
N ASP A 341 -16.16 -19.57 19.41
CA ASP A 341 -15.11 -19.87 20.40
C ASP A 341 -14.94 -21.38 20.59
N TRP A 342 -14.16 -21.96 19.68
CA TRP A 342 -13.75 -23.36 19.68
C TRP A 342 -13.07 -23.82 20.99
N THR A 343 -12.58 -22.92 21.84
CA THR A 343 -11.99 -23.28 23.15
C THR A 343 -13.05 -23.55 24.23
N THR A 344 -14.29 -23.10 24.02
CA THR A 344 -15.43 -23.32 24.92
C THR A 344 -16.34 -24.48 24.48
N LEU A 345 -16.11 -25.05 23.29
CA LEU A 345 -16.91 -26.13 22.74
C LEU A 345 -16.71 -27.42 23.54
N LYS A 346 -17.77 -27.86 24.23
CA LYS A 346 -17.89 -29.23 24.75
C LYS A 346 -18.71 -30.08 23.79
N LEU A 347 -18.31 -31.35 23.63
CA LEU A 347 -19.08 -32.36 22.88
C LEU A 347 -19.81 -33.26 23.89
N GLU A 348 -21.12 -33.46 23.70
CA GLU A 348 -21.94 -34.27 24.62
C GLU A 348 -21.51 -35.74 24.63
N SER A 349 -20.97 -36.25 23.51
CA SER A 349 -20.32 -37.56 23.39
C SER A 349 -19.08 -37.79 24.28
N LEU A 350 -18.56 -36.73 24.93
CA LEU A 350 -17.43 -36.79 25.85
C LEU A 350 -17.83 -36.64 27.34
N GLU A 351 -19.10 -36.37 27.66
CA GLU A 351 -19.55 -36.26 29.06
C GLU A 351 -20.13 -37.58 29.61
N PRO A 352 -19.82 -37.98 30.86
CA PRO A 352 -20.35 -39.21 31.47
C PRO A 352 -21.85 -39.06 31.78
N LYS A 353 -22.68 -39.75 31.00
CA LYS A 353 -24.15 -39.63 31.00
C LYS A 353 -24.76 -39.94 32.38
N SER A 354 -25.34 -38.93 33.02
CA SER A 354 -26.15 -39.04 34.25
C SER A 354 -27.52 -38.37 34.04
N SER A 355 -28.53 -38.68 34.87
CA SER A 355 -29.94 -38.53 34.49
C SER A 355 -30.80 -37.72 35.46
N LEU A 356 -31.61 -36.79 34.91
CA LEU A 356 -33.07 -36.59 35.14
C LEU A 356 -33.55 -35.14 34.85
N LYS A 357 -34.88 -34.98 34.74
CA LYS A 357 -35.58 -33.78 34.21
C LYS A 357 -36.25 -32.92 35.29
N ARG A 358 -36.36 -31.59 35.06
CA ARG A 358 -37.68 -30.92 34.87
C ARG A 358 -37.64 -29.47 34.35
N LYS A 359 -38.76 -29.03 33.75
CA LYS A 359 -39.06 -27.66 33.27
C LYS A 359 -39.72 -26.81 34.36
N PHE A 360 -39.60 -25.48 34.26
CA PHE A 360 -40.77 -24.60 34.01
C PHE A 360 -40.35 -23.27 33.35
N GLN A 361 -41.30 -22.39 33.00
CA GLN A 361 -41.16 -21.39 31.93
C GLN A 361 -41.99 -20.08 32.15
N ASP A 362 -41.46 -18.96 31.61
CA ASP A 362 -42.08 -17.67 31.18
C ASP A 362 -42.62 -16.57 32.13
N SER A 363 -41.89 -15.44 32.10
CA SER A 363 -42.32 -14.10 31.59
C SER A 363 -43.13 -13.05 32.41
N LEU A 364 -42.50 -11.87 32.53
CA LEU A 364 -42.97 -10.49 32.21
C LEU A 364 -44.33 -9.93 32.68
N ILE A 365 -44.29 -8.73 33.28
CA ILE A 365 -45.37 -7.71 33.32
C ILE A 365 -44.78 -6.31 33.00
N THR A 366 -45.61 -5.36 32.53
CA THR A 366 -45.23 -4.11 31.85
C THR A 366 -45.66 -2.82 32.59
N GLY A 367 -45.24 -1.63 32.11
CA GLY A 367 -45.70 -0.32 32.62
C GLY A 367 -45.41 0.87 31.68
N HIS A 368 -46.34 1.84 31.58
CA HIS A 368 -46.27 3.02 30.70
C HIS A 368 -46.44 4.35 31.46
N LYS A 369 -45.88 5.48 30.96
CA LYS A 369 -46.65 6.65 30.43
C LYS A 369 -45.77 7.81 29.90
N LYS A 370 -46.39 8.93 29.51
CA LYS A 370 -45.88 9.98 28.59
C LYS A 370 -45.78 11.37 29.26
N GLY A 371 -44.96 12.27 28.67
CA GLY A 371 -45.00 13.73 28.84
C GLY A 371 -44.76 14.46 27.49
N LYS A 372 -45.14 15.75 27.35
CA LYS A 372 -45.02 16.52 26.08
C LYS A 372 -44.97 18.05 26.30
N LYS A 373 -44.54 18.77 25.25
CA LYS A 373 -44.42 20.25 25.05
C LYS A 373 -43.08 20.88 25.50
N ALA A 374 -42.62 22.04 24.99
CA ALA A 374 -42.39 22.52 23.60
C ALA A 374 -42.21 24.06 23.58
N ILE A 375 -41.25 24.60 22.79
CA ILE A 375 -41.23 25.96 22.19
C ILE A 375 -40.08 26.06 21.14
N LYS A 376 -39.98 27.17 20.37
CA LYS A 376 -39.40 27.24 19.00
C LYS A 376 -37.95 27.76 18.87
N ASN A 377 -37.39 27.50 17.67
CA ASN A 377 -36.09 27.90 17.12
C ASN A 377 -35.87 29.43 16.95
N LEU A 378 -34.60 29.80 16.76
CA LEU A 378 -34.17 30.89 15.86
C LEU A 378 -32.92 30.44 15.06
N TYR A 379 -32.69 30.96 13.86
CA TYR A 379 -31.61 30.53 12.95
C TYR A 379 -30.32 31.33 13.10
N LEU A 380 -29.15 30.70 12.91
CA LEU A 380 -27.92 31.39 12.47
C LEU A 380 -26.95 30.45 11.71
N LEU A 381 -26.89 30.59 10.39
CA LEU A 381 -26.03 29.81 9.49
C LEU A 381 -24.62 30.44 9.36
N ASP A 382 -23.77 30.22 10.37
CA ASP A 382 -22.30 30.37 10.26
C ASP A 382 -21.53 29.74 11.44
N THR A 383 -22.20 28.92 12.27
CA THR A 383 -21.76 28.68 13.66
C THR A 383 -21.20 27.30 13.96
N GLU A 384 -21.39 26.28 13.10
CA GLU A 384 -21.07 24.89 13.45
C GLU A 384 -19.59 24.62 13.70
N ASP A 385 -18.68 25.10 12.85
CA ASP A 385 -17.24 24.90 13.03
C ASP A 385 -16.74 25.59 14.31
N GLU A 386 -17.19 26.82 14.59
CA GLU A 386 -16.84 27.54 15.81
C GLU A 386 -17.51 26.95 17.07
N ILE A 387 -18.73 26.41 16.99
CA ILE A 387 -19.37 25.67 18.10
C ILE A 387 -18.58 24.39 18.40
N ALA A 388 -18.21 23.63 17.38
CA ALA A 388 -17.42 22.41 17.53
C ALA A 388 -16.01 22.74 18.08
N LYS A 389 -15.36 23.78 17.55
CA LYS A 389 -14.07 24.32 18.04
C LYS A 389 -14.16 24.82 19.49
N ALA A 390 -15.22 25.51 19.89
CA ALA A 390 -15.48 25.93 21.28
C ALA A 390 -15.87 24.76 22.21
N LYS A 391 -16.42 23.66 21.68
CA LYS A 391 -16.63 22.40 22.42
C LYS A 391 -15.30 21.66 22.63
N ARG A 392 -14.42 21.63 21.62
CA ARG A 392 -13.05 21.08 21.69
C ARG A 392 -12.15 21.90 22.64
N ALA A 393 -12.17 23.23 22.55
CA ALA A 393 -11.44 24.12 23.46
C ALA A 393 -11.82 23.88 24.93
N ARG A 394 -13.12 23.72 25.24
CA ARG A 394 -13.59 23.35 26.59
C ARG A 394 -13.23 21.93 27.04
N ARG A 395 -12.89 21.00 26.11
CA ARG A 395 -12.24 19.72 26.48
C ARG A 395 -10.79 19.98 26.90
N PHE A 396 -10.04 20.79 26.14
CA PHE A 396 -8.66 21.16 26.46
C PHE A 396 -8.53 21.94 27.78
N GLU A 397 -9.37 22.96 28.02
CA GLU A 397 -9.42 23.70 29.29
C GLU A 397 -9.70 22.80 30.50
N ARG A 398 -10.61 21.82 30.35
CA ARG A 398 -10.90 20.83 31.38
C ARG A 398 -9.68 19.98 31.73
N GLU A 399 -9.03 19.37 30.73
CA GLU A 399 -7.85 18.53 30.99
C GLU A 399 -6.68 19.34 31.55
N HIS A 400 -6.49 20.59 31.10
CA HIS A 400 -5.46 21.47 31.66
C HIS A 400 -5.75 21.89 33.12
N GLU A 401 -7.01 22.09 33.51
CA GLU A 401 -7.35 22.31 34.93
C GLU A 401 -7.20 21.02 35.76
N ILE A 402 -7.47 19.84 35.19
CA ILE A 402 -7.20 18.54 35.86
C ILE A 402 -5.69 18.34 36.06
N GLU A 403 -4.86 18.66 35.08
CA GLU A 403 -3.39 18.61 35.16
C GLU A 403 -2.83 19.60 36.19
N LYS A 404 -3.35 20.83 36.19
CA LYS A 404 -3.06 21.87 37.19
C LYS A 404 -3.55 21.50 38.60
N GLN A 405 -4.63 20.72 38.72
CA GLN A 405 -5.07 20.13 39.98
C GLN A 405 -4.12 19.02 40.46
N ARG A 406 -3.60 18.16 39.57
CA ARG A 406 -2.55 17.18 39.92
C ARG A 406 -1.28 17.87 40.41
N TYR A 407 -0.83 18.93 39.73
CA TYR A 407 0.29 19.75 40.20
C TYR A 407 0.04 20.48 41.54
N ARG A 408 -1.22 20.64 41.95
CA ARG A 408 -1.61 21.19 43.25
C ARG A 408 -1.81 20.14 44.36
N THR A 409 -1.93 18.85 44.01
CA THR A 409 -2.11 17.76 45.00
C THR A 409 -0.89 16.84 45.15
N GLY A 410 0.11 16.93 44.26
CA GLY A 410 1.42 16.28 44.42
C GLY A 410 2.30 16.90 45.50
N GLY A 411 1.78 17.07 46.72
CA GLY A 411 2.37 17.91 47.79
C GLY A 411 2.33 17.29 49.19
N VAL A 412 2.34 15.95 49.30
CA VAL A 412 2.52 15.24 50.57
C VAL A 412 3.64 14.21 50.37
N GLY A 413 4.69 14.29 51.18
CA GLY A 413 5.83 13.38 51.09
C GLY A 413 5.53 12.00 51.66
N PHE A 414 6.22 10.99 51.13
CA PHE A 414 6.35 9.68 51.76
C PHE A 414 7.85 9.38 51.91
N GLN A 415 8.26 8.91 53.08
CA GLN A 415 9.68 8.79 53.46
C GLN A 415 9.94 7.39 54.03
N SER A 416 10.96 6.73 53.47
CA SER A 416 11.52 5.44 53.89
C SER A 416 10.51 4.25 53.89
N ASP A 417 10.89 2.97 53.96
CA ASP A 417 12.20 2.36 54.25
C ASP A 417 12.80 1.56 53.08
N SER A 418 14.08 1.22 53.21
CA SER A 418 14.78 0.25 52.36
C SER A 418 15.45 -0.82 53.24
N PRO A 419 15.38 -2.10 52.87
CA PRO A 419 16.38 -3.09 53.25
C PRO A 419 17.26 -3.46 52.04
N SER A 420 18.57 -3.51 52.25
CA SER A 420 19.57 -3.77 51.20
C SER A 420 19.98 -5.24 51.12
N SER A 421 20.09 -5.78 49.90
CA SER A 421 21.04 -6.87 49.58
C SER A 421 21.27 -6.94 48.06
N SER A 422 22.39 -7.54 47.64
CA SER A 422 23.00 -7.34 46.33
C SER A 422 22.95 -8.58 45.41
N SER A 423 22.69 -8.35 44.12
CA SER A 423 23.30 -9.16 43.04
C SER A 423 23.39 -8.32 41.76
N SER A 424 24.58 -8.30 41.14
CA SER A 424 24.91 -7.44 40.00
C SER A 424 25.11 -8.24 38.71
N LEU A 425 24.61 -7.75 37.59
CA LEU A 425 25.10 -8.10 36.25
C LEU A 425 25.22 -6.84 35.39
N HIS A 426 26.35 -6.71 34.69
CA HIS A 426 26.65 -5.57 33.83
C HIS A 426 26.15 -5.79 32.40
N HIS A 427 25.62 -4.73 31.78
CA HIS A 427 26.23 -4.21 30.54
C HIS A 427 25.95 -2.70 30.35
N PRO A 428 26.78 -1.96 29.59
CA PRO A 428 26.89 -0.51 29.76
C PRO A 428 26.40 0.31 28.57
N TYR A 429 25.86 1.50 28.85
CA TYR A 429 26.12 2.69 28.03
C TYR A 429 26.35 3.91 28.93
N ARG A 430 27.35 4.71 28.57
CA ARG A 430 27.93 5.76 29.42
C ARG A 430 27.32 7.12 29.07
N THR A 431 26.37 7.60 29.87
CA THR A 431 25.84 8.97 29.75
C THR A 431 26.88 10.00 30.16
N TYR A 432 27.08 11.03 29.33
CA TYR A 432 27.97 12.16 29.61
C TYR A 432 27.11 13.38 30.00
N THR A 433 26.95 13.62 31.30
CA THR A 433 26.08 14.69 31.82
C THR A 433 26.88 15.96 32.10
N GLY A 434 26.91 16.88 31.14
CA GLY A 434 27.46 18.23 31.35
C GLY A 434 26.52 19.11 32.18
N GLN A 435 26.81 19.31 33.47
CA GLN A 435 26.09 20.28 34.29
C GLN A 435 26.57 21.70 33.97
N ILE A 436 25.63 22.62 33.75
CA ILE A 436 25.93 24.05 33.61
C ILE A 436 25.99 24.69 35.00
N THR A 437 27.17 25.17 35.39
CA THR A 437 27.35 26.12 36.48
C THR A 437 27.86 27.46 35.93
N GLN A 438 27.40 28.57 36.50
CA GLN A 438 27.80 29.90 36.06
C GLN A 438 29.12 30.33 36.73
N GLY A 439 30.10 30.74 35.93
CA GLY A 439 31.40 31.26 36.37
C GLY A 439 32.03 32.13 35.28
N VAL A 440 32.86 33.09 35.67
CA VAL A 440 33.39 34.13 34.77
C VAL A 440 34.92 34.03 34.68
N HIS A 441 35.42 34.00 33.44
CA HIS A 441 36.78 34.31 32.97
C HIS A 441 38.00 33.98 33.86
N ASP A 442 38.86 33.07 33.37
CA ASP A 442 40.20 33.37 32.81
C ASP A 442 41.36 32.43 33.26
N MET A 443 42.44 32.45 32.47
CA MET A 443 43.77 31.86 32.63
C MET A 443 43.95 30.32 32.54
N THR A 444 44.37 29.93 31.33
CA THR A 444 45.49 29.01 31.01
C THR A 444 45.52 27.56 31.55
N LEU A 445 45.46 26.63 30.57
CA LEU A 445 46.26 25.39 30.47
C LEU A 445 46.19 24.37 31.62
N GLU A 446 45.62 23.19 31.30
CA GLU A 446 46.45 22.01 31.00
C GLU A 446 45.84 21.24 29.81
N ALA A 447 46.63 20.40 29.13
CA ALA A 447 46.21 19.70 27.92
C ALA A 447 45.77 18.25 28.23
N GLY A 448 44.56 17.87 27.83
CA GLY A 448 44.07 16.51 28.04
C GLY A 448 42.86 16.14 27.19
N GLY A 449 43.08 15.32 26.15
CA GLY A 449 42.03 14.46 25.59
C GLY A 449 41.16 15.01 24.45
N TYR A 450 41.74 15.74 23.48
CA TYR A 450 41.15 15.86 22.14
C TYR A 450 42.00 15.06 21.14
N ASP A 451 41.35 14.26 20.31
CA ASP A 451 41.98 13.60 19.15
C ASP A 451 42.17 14.65 18.04
N PRO A 452 43.41 14.94 17.58
CA PRO A 452 43.66 15.96 16.58
C PRO A 452 43.05 15.65 15.20
N ASN A 453 42.59 14.42 14.95
CA ASN A 453 41.87 14.05 13.73
C ASN A 453 40.35 14.33 13.81
N VAL A 454 39.82 14.70 14.98
CA VAL A 454 38.40 15.04 15.16
C VAL A 454 38.23 16.55 15.12
N ILE A 455 37.58 17.05 14.05
CA ILE A 455 37.20 18.46 13.94
C ILE A 455 36.30 18.84 15.13
N ASP A 456 36.73 19.83 15.91
CA ASP A 456 35.92 20.44 16.96
C ASP A 456 34.78 21.27 16.35
N TRP A 457 33.66 20.60 16.09
CA TRP A 457 32.46 21.20 15.53
C TRP A 457 31.78 22.21 16.46
N ASP A 458 32.05 22.19 17.77
CA ASP A 458 31.43 23.11 18.71
C ASP A 458 32.02 24.52 18.55
N ARG A 459 33.32 24.62 18.22
CA ARG A 459 34.01 25.87 17.84
C ARG A 459 33.41 26.55 16.60
N TYR A 460 32.67 25.83 15.76
CA TYR A 460 31.96 26.35 14.59
C TYR A 460 30.45 26.58 14.84
N THR A 461 30.00 26.53 16.10
CA THR A 461 28.59 26.78 16.43
C THR A 461 28.27 28.27 16.30
N ILE A 462 27.50 28.63 15.27
CA ILE A 462 26.96 29.98 15.09
C ILE A 462 26.09 30.33 16.30
N VAL A 463 26.42 31.43 16.99
CA VAL A 463 25.59 32.03 18.06
C VAL A 463 24.96 33.32 17.52
N GLY A 464 23.64 33.42 17.64
CA GLY A 464 22.89 34.56 17.11
C GLY A 464 23.12 35.86 17.88
N ARG A 465 23.16 36.99 17.16
CA ARG A 465 23.32 38.35 17.74
C ARG A 465 22.07 39.23 17.59
N SER A 466 21.02 38.74 16.92
CA SER A 466 19.83 39.53 16.60
C SER A 466 18.98 39.84 17.83
N THR A 467 18.67 41.13 18.03
CA THR A 467 17.84 41.62 19.15
C THR A 467 16.35 41.73 18.83
N SER A 468 15.94 41.56 17.57
CA SER A 468 14.53 41.63 17.20
C SER A 468 13.73 40.46 17.78
N LEU A 469 12.57 40.73 18.37
CA LEU A 469 11.66 39.67 18.85
C LEU A 469 10.99 38.92 17.68
N PHE A 470 10.64 39.62 16.62
CA PHE A 470 9.94 39.08 15.45
C PHE A 470 10.78 39.18 14.18
N LYS A 471 10.69 38.16 13.34
CA LYS A 471 11.42 38.04 12.08
C LYS A 471 10.69 37.02 11.21
N ASP A 472 10.47 37.32 9.94
CA ASP A 472 9.88 36.34 9.03
C ASP A 472 10.79 35.13 8.80
N TYR A 473 10.18 33.96 8.62
CA TYR A 473 10.87 32.71 8.31
C TYR A 473 11.57 32.80 6.95
N LEU A 474 12.90 32.69 6.96
CA LEU A 474 13.72 32.72 5.76
C LEU A 474 13.88 31.31 5.20
N ARG A 475 14.08 31.19 3.88
CA ARG A 475 14.66 29.97 3.29
C ARG A 475 16.16 30.19 3.16
N LEU A 476 16.93 29.44 3.92
CA LEU A 476 18.39 29.49 3.85
C LEU A 476 18.84 28.86 2.51
N THR A 477 19.36 29.70 1.62
CA THR A 477 20.00 29.32 0.35
C THR A 477 21.46 29.79 0.30
N THR A 478 21.96 30.31 1.42
CA THR A 478 23.30 30.84 1.66
C THR A 478 23.67 30.57 3.12
N GLU A 479 24.93 30.82 3.49
CA GLU A 479 25.38 30.67 4.88
C GLU A 479 24.55 31.54 5.86
N PRO A 480 24.20 31.06 7.07
CA PRO A 480 23.36 31.81 8.00
C PRO A 480 24.12 32.97 8.68
N ASN A 481 23.77 34.22 8.36
CA ASN A 481 24.32 35.40 9.02
C ASN A 481 24.01 35.41 10.55
N PRO A 482 25.02 35.51 11.44
CA PRO A 482 24.83 35.59 12.89
C PRO A 482 23.92 36.75 13.35
N ASP A 483 23.95 37.89 12.66
CA ASP A 483 23.17 39.08 13.03
C ASP A 483 21.67 38.95 12.73
N ASP A 484 21.32 38.00 11.86
CA ASP A 484 19.94 37.63 11.53
C ASP A 484 19.33 36.60 12.50
N ILE A 485 20.13 35.98 13.38
CA ILE A 485 19.72 34.87 14.25
C ILE A 485 19.52 35.36 15.69
N ARG A 486 18.42 34.98 16.35
CA ARG A 486 18.14 35.39 17.74
C ARG A 486 18.83 34.47 18.76
N PRO A 487 19.58 34.99 19.76
CA PRO A 487 20.14 34.19 20.84
C PRO A 487 19.07 33.69 21.82
N ILE A 488 19.42 32.67 22.61
CA ILE A 488 18.50 31.93 23.50
C ILE A 488 17.67 32.80 24.47
N HIS A 489 18.18 33.94 24.92
CA HIS A 489 17.42 34.85 25.78
C HIS A 489 16.32 35.61 25.00
N VAL A 490 16.59 36.04 23.77
CA VAL A 490 15.59 36.64 22.87
C VAL A 490 14.57 35.59 22.46
N LEU A 491 14.99 34.36 22.11
CA LEU A 491 14.07 33.26 21.76
C LEU A 491 13.04 32.98 22.87
N LYS A 492 13.47 33.02 24.14
CA LYS A 492 12.57 32.87 25.31
C LYS A 492 11.55 34.01 25.43
N LEU A 493 11.96 35.25 25.12
CA LEU A 493 11.06 36.41 25.10
C LEU A 493 10.07 36.32 23.92
N THR A 494 10.53 35.95 22.72
CA THR A 494 9.67 35.71 21.55
C THR A 494 8.61 34.65 21.84
N LEU A 495 8.96 33.51 22.46
CA LEU A 495 7.97 32.48 22.81
C LEU A 495 6.91 33.02 23.79
N LYS A 496 7.31 33.79 24.81
CA LYS A 496 6.39 34.40 25.78
C LYS A 496 5.39 35.33 25.08
N GLU A 497 5.85 36.10 24.10
CA GLU A 497 5.03 37.07 23.37
C GLU A 497 4.15 36.42 22.29
N LEU A 498 4.61 35.37 21.61
CA LEU A 498 3.76 34.57 20.71
C LEU A 498 2.60 33.92 21.47
N LYS A 499 2.84 33.45 22.70
CA LYS A 499 1.79 32.97 23.61
C LYS A 499 0.85 34.09 24.09
N ARG A 500 1.22 35.37 23.99
CA ARG A 500 0.32 36.51 24.24
C ARG A 500 -0.55 36.76 23.00
N ILE A 501 0.08 36.92 21.84
CA ILE A 501 -0.60 37.24 20.57
C ILE A 501 -1.63 36.16 20.17
N TRP A 502 -1.33 34.87 20.36
CA TRP A 502 -2.29 33.78 20.10
C TRP A 502 -3.61 33.96 20.86
N ARG A 503 -3.52 34.28 22.17
CA ARG A 503 -4.67 34.46 23.05
C ARG A 503 -5.48 35.75 22.79
N GLU A 504 -4.89 36.74 22.12
CA GLU A 504 -5.54 38.04 21.85
C GLU A 504 -6.13 38.15 20.44
N LYS A 505 -5.44 37.61 19.42
CA LYS A 505 -5.75 37.90 18.00
C LYS A 505 -5.92 36.67 17.12
N ASN A 506 -5.48 35.49 17.56
CA ASN A 506 -5.67 34.21 16.87
C ASN A 506 -5.24 34.17 15.38
N ASP A 507 -4.31 35.04 14.94
CA ASP A 507 -3.78 35.03 13.57
C ASP A 507 -2.78 33.87 13.41
N TYR A 508 -3.30 32.73 12.98
CA TYR A 508 -2.50 31.55 12.71
C TYR A 508 -1.44 31.77 11.61
N LYS A 509 -1.68 32.64 10.62
CA LYS A 509 -0.73 32.87 9.52
C LYS A 509 0.52 33.58 10.03
N PHE A 510 0.35 34.61 10.86
CA PHE A 510 1.46 35.28 11.54
C PHE A 510 2.16 34.32 12.53
N ILE A 511 1.40 33.65 13.40
CA ILE A 511 1.96 32.77 14.44
C ILE A 511 2.74 31.59 13.85
N ASN A 512 2.23 30.91 12.82
CA ASN A 512 2.91 29.83 12.12
C ASN A 512 4.25 30.29 11.49
N ASN A 513 4.27 31.47 10.85
CA ASN A 513 5.50 32.06 10.33
C ASN A 513 6.51 32.34 11.46
N GLN A 514 6.09 33.02 12.54
CA GLN A 514 7.01 33.33 13.64
C GLN A 514 7.50 32.08 14.40
N PHE A 515 6.70 31.01 14.51
CA PHE A 515 7.18 29.72 15.05
C PHE A 515 8.07 28.94 14.09
N LYS A 516 7.93 29.08 12.76
CA LYS A 516 8.91 28.56 11.80
C LYS A 516 10.26 29.27 11.96
N SER A 517 10.23 30.60 12.04
CA SER A 517 11.38 31.46 12.34
C SER A 517 12.05 31.09 13.68
N LEU A 518 11.26 30.87 14.75
CA LEU A 518 11.76 30.47 16.07
C LEU A 518 12.42 29.07 16.06
N ARG A 519 11.82 28.11 15.35
CA ARG A 519 12.39 26.74 15.18
C ARG A 519 13.64 26.74 14.31
N GLN A 520 13.71 27.62 13.31
CA GLN A 520 14.89 27.81 12.46
C GLN A 520 16.10 28.29 13.27
N ASP A 521 15.95 29.34 14.08
CA ASP A 521 17.04 29.85 14.93
C ASP A 521 17.56 28.80 15.92
N LEU A 522 16.67 27.99 16.51
CA LEU A 522 17.05 26.86 17.37
C LEU A 522 17.82 25.78 16.62
N THR A 523 17.45 25.52 15.36
CA THR A 523 18.10 24.50 14.51
C THR A 523 19.49 24.95 14.05
N VAL A 524 19.63 26.20 13.61
CA VAL A 524 20.93 26.76 13.14
C VAL A 524 21.94 26.83 14.29
N GLN A 525 21.52 27.29 15.47
CA GLN A 525 22.36 27.33 16.68
C GLN A 525 22.53 25.96 17.36
N ARG A 526 22.02 24.86 16.74
CA ARG A 526 22.06 23.47 17.24
C ARG A 526 21.47 23.26 18.65
N ILE A 527 20.64 24.19 19.14
CA ILE A 527 20.11 24.19 20.52
C ILE A 527 19.06 23.08 20.70
N LYS A 528 19.45 21.96 21.33
CA LYS A 528 18.58 20.84 21.72
C LYS A 528 18.44 20.79 23.25
N THR A 529 17.40 21.43 23.79
CA THR A 529 17.12 21.54 25.24
C THR A 529 15.63 21.40 25.52
N ASP A 530 15.24 21.33 26.80
CA ASP A 530 13.86 21.37 27.28
C ASP A 530 13.05 22.54 26.69
N PHE A 531 13.70 23.70 26.47
CA PHE A 531 13.09 24.85 25.81
C PHE A 531 12.77 24.56 24.34
N THR A 532 13.64 23.84 23.64
CA THR A 532 13.41 23.36 22.27
C THR A 532 12.21 22.41 22.24
N VAL A 533 12.10 21.48 23.19
CA VAL A 533 10.92 20.59 23.34
C VAL A 533 9.65 21.43 23.49
N GLN A 534 9.62 22.36 24.46
CA GLN A 534 8.46 23.23 24.71
C GLN A 534 8.06 24.05 23.48
N VAL A 535 9.00 24.61 22.71
CA VAL A 535 8.71 25.35 21.47
C VAL A 535 8.02 24.46 20.44
N TYR A 536 8.52 23.24 20.23
CA TYR A 536 7.95 22.31 19.27
C TYR A 536 6.60 21.74 19.73
N GLU A 537 6.42 21.45 21.02
CA GLU A 537 5.13 21.05 21.57
C GLU A 537 4.06 22.13 21.40
N ILE A 538 4.37 23.38 21.76
CA ILE A 538 3.42 24.49 21.71
C ILE A 538 3.01 24.77 20.26
N HIS A 539 3.95 24.76 19.32
CA HIS A 539 3.62 24.93 17.90
C HIS A 539 2.79 23.75 17.36
N ALA A 540 3.08 22.51 17.79
CA ALA A 540 2.28 21.35 17.41
C ALA A 540 0.83 21.45 17.92
N ARG A 541 0.61 21.91 19.17
CA ARG A 541 -0.74 22.14 19.72
C ARG A 541 -1.47 23.26 18.96
N MET A 542 -0.82 24.41 18.72
CA MET A 542 -1.41 25.50 17.91
C MET A 542 -1.74 25.08 16.47
N ALA A 543 -0.91 24.23 15.85
CA ALA A 543 -1.20 23.68 14.52
C ALA A 543 -2.41 22.74 14.52
N LEU A 544 -2.64 21.96 15.60
CA LEU A 544 -3.87 21.16 15.77
C LEU A 544 -5.10 22.03 16.00
N GLU A 545 -5.01 23.12 16.79
CA GLU A 545 -6.10 24.10 16.97
C GLU A 545 -6.53 24.75 15.64
N ALA A 546 -5.59 24.95 14.72
CA ALA A 546 -5.81 25.50 13.39
C ALA A 546 -6.09 24.46 12.28
N GLY A 547 -6.04 23.15 12.59
CA GLY A 547 -6.22 22.06 11.61
C GLY A 547 -5.07 21.86 10.62
N ASP A 548 -3.89 22.47 10.84
CA ASP A 548 -2.71 22.34 9.99
C ASP A 548 -1.92 21.06 10.34
N MET A 549 -2.42 19.94 9.81
CA MET A 549 -1.72 18.65 9.91
C MET A 549 -0.37 18.63 9.18
N VAL A 550 -0.02 19.60 8.33
CA VAL A 550 1.28 19.63 7.64
C VAL A 550 2.36 20.17 8.58
N GLU A 551 2.05 21.23 9.34
CA GLU A 551 2.94 21.75 10.38
C GLU A 551 2.99 20.87 11.63
N TYR A 552 1.85 20.32 12.05
CA TYR A 552 1.83 19.35 13.17
C TYR A 552 2.76 18.17 12.88
N ASN A 553 2.71 17.55 11.69
CA ASN A 553 3.57 16.41 11.35
C ASN A 553 5.06 16.79 11.29
N GLN A 554 5.42 18.00 10.83
CA GLN A 554 6.80 18.50 10.92
C GLN A 554 7.27 18.63 12.37
N CYS A 555 6.40 19.11 13.27
CA CYS A 555 6.74 19.24 14.69
C CYS A 555 6.86 17.88 15.36
N GLN A 556 5.94 16.94 15.07
CA GLN A 556 5.95 15.56 15.54
C GLN A 556 7.27 14.86 15.15
N GLY A 557 7.75 15.05 13.91
CA GLY A 557 9.00 14.49 13.43
C GLY A 557 10.22 14.88 14.28
N MET A 558 10.38 16.17 14.58
CA MET A 558 11.47 16.65 15.44
C MET A 558 11.27 16.26 16.90
N LEU A 559 10.03 16.32 17.43
CA LEU A 559 9.73 15.88 18.80
C LEU A 559 10.16 14.42 19.03
N LYS A 560 10.04 13.54 18.03
CA LYS A 560 10.59 12.18 18.15
C LYS A 560 12.10 12.23 18.44
N HIS A 561 12.89 12.92 17.63
CA HIS A 561 14.34 13.02 17.84
C HIS A 561 14.68 13.65 19.20
N LEU A 562 13.94 14.66 19.65
CA LEU A 562 14.18 15.29 20.96
C LEU A 562 13.88 14.35 22.14
N TYR A 563 12.85 13.51 22.03
CA TYR A 563 12.57 12.46 23.01
C TYR A 563 13.52 11.25 22.90
N ASP A 564 13.97 10.90 21.69
CA ASP A 564 15.01 9.86 21.48
C ASP A 564 16.36 10.27 22.12
N LEU A 565 16.57 11.56 22.42
CA LEU A 565 17.71 12.09 23.18
C LEU A 565 17.48 12.11 24.71
N GLY A 566 16.32 11.65 25.20
CA GLY A 566 16.00 11.62 26.63
C GLY A 566 15.59 12.96 27.25
N LEU A 567 15.29 13.99 26.45
CA LEU A 567 14.87 15.30 26.95
C LEU A 567 13.45 15.24 27.58
N PRO A 568 13.20 15.90 28.72
CA PRO A 568 11.91 15.88 29.40
C PRO A 568 10.82 16.64 28.61
N GLY A 569 9.59 16.12 28.65
CA GLY A 569 8.42 16.71 28.02
C GLY A 569 7.23 15.76 28.00
N ASN A 570 6.18 16.10 27.27
CA ASN A 570 4.90 15.39 27.24
C ASN A 570 4.91 14.16 26.32
N PHE A 571 5.90 13.27 26.50
CA PHE A 571 6.15 12.11 25.64
C PHE A 571 4.89 11.26 25.36
N HIS A 572 4.15 10.88 26.41
CA HIS A 572 2.95 10.03 26.27
C HIS A 572 1.79 10.70 25.50
N GLU A 573 1.68 12.04 25.55
CA GLU A 573 0.69 12.80 24.77
C GLU A 573 1.06 12.75 23.28
N PHE A 574 2.29 13.15 22.94
CA PHE A 574 2.73 13.20 21.55
C PHE A 574 2.92 11.81 20.91
N LEU A 575 3.18 10.78 21.72
CA LEU A 575 3.14 9.39 21.28
C LEU A 575 1.72 8.95 20.89
N ALA A 576 0.71 9.29 21.70
CA ALA A 576 -0.69 9.02 21.37
C ALA A 576 -1.13 9.77 20.10
N TYR A 577 -0.76 11.04 19.96
CA TYR A 577 -1.03 11.84 18.76
C TYR A 577 -0.35 11.27 17.51
N ARG A 578 0.88 10.74 17.62
CA ARG A 578 1.56 10.02 16.53
C ARG A 578 0.76 8.78 16.11
N LEU A 579 0.33 7.95 17.07
CA LEU A 579 -0.47 6.74 16.80
C LEU A 579 -1.78 7.10 16.06
N LEU A 580 -2.52 8.11 16.51
CA LEU A 580 -3.73 8.61 15.83
C LEU A 580 -3.43 9.18 14.43
N SER A 581 -2.29 9.83 14.24
CA SER A 581 -1.88 10.41 12.95
C SER A 581 -1.49 9.34 11.92
N MET A 582 -0.83 8.25 12.36
CA MET A 582 -0.55 7.09 11.50
C MET A 582 -1.83 6.33 11.13
N VAL A 583 -2.81 6.24 12.05
CA VAL A 583 -4.16 5.71 11.77
C VAL A 583 -4.84 6.50 10.64
N HIS A 584 -4.76 7.83 10.62
CA HIS A 584 -5.21 8.64 9.48
C HIS A 584 -4.43 8.35 8.19
N GLY A 585 -3.11 8.16 8.31
CA GLY A 585 -2.21 7.85 7.19
C GLY A 585 -2.58 6.57 6.43
N ARG A 586 -3.12 5.55 7.10
CA ARG A 586 -3.48 4.24 6.50
C ARG A 586 -4.43 4.34 5.30
N ASN A 587 -5.32 5.33 5.24
CA ASN A 587 -6.27 5.47 4.12
C ASN A 587 -5.62 6.05 2.84
N LYS A 588 -4.44 6.71 2.95
CA LYS A 588 -3.77 7.42 1.85
C LYS A 588 -2.80 6.52 1.07
N SER A 589 -3.37 5.50 0.43
CA SER A 589 -2.76 4.58 -0.55
C SER A 589 -1.46 3.84 -0.16
N VAL A 590 -1.01 3.92 1.10
CA VAL A 590 0.19 3.22 1.58
C VAL A 590 -0.20 2.25 2.70
N VAL A 591 -1.02 1.27 2.33
CA VAL A 591 -1.54 0.24 3.23
C VAL A 591 -0.41 -0.67 3.75
N ASN A 592 0.69 -0.81 3.00
CA ASN A 592 1.79 -1.70 3.36
C ASN A 592 2.76 -1.02 4.35
N ALA A 593 3.44 0.07 3.94
CA ALA A 593 4.48 0.68 4.79
C ALA A 593 3.94 1.34 6.09
N CYS A 594 2.82 2.06 6.05
CA CYS A 594 2.27 2.71 7.25
C CYS A 594 1.75 1.69 8.28
N CYS A 595 1.24 0.54 7.82
CA CYS A 595 0.90 -0.56 8.73
C CYS A 595 2.15 -1.21 9.31
N THR A 596 3.23 -1.39 8.53
CA THR A 596 4.51 -1.88 9.04
C THR A 596 5.10 -0.93 10.08
N GLU A 597 5.21 0.38 9.81
CA GLU A 597 5.71 1.38 10.76
C GLU A 597 4.93 1.41 12.07
N MET A 598 3.59 1.40 12.01
CA MET A 598 2.76 1.42 13.21
C MET A 598 2.86 0.09 13.99
N ASN A 599 2.93 -1.05 13.32
CA ASN A 599 3.07 -2.34 13.98
C ASN A 599 4.46 -2.49 14.63
N ILE A 600 5.53 -2.00 13.99
CA ILE A 600 6.87 -1.89 14.57
C ILE A 600 6.83 -0.99 15.81
N LEU A 601 6.25 0.22 15.72
CA LEU A 601 6.18 1.13 16.86
C LEU A 601 5.43 0.51 18.04
N VAL A 602 4.28 -0.13 17.80
CA VAL A 602 3.48 -0.80 18.85
C VAL A 602 4.23 -1.98 19.47
N GLY A 603 5.05 -2.70 18.69
CA GLY A 603 5.96 -3.74 19.20
C GLY A 603 7.16 -3.19 19.99
N GLN A 604 7.57 -1.94 19.74
CA GLN A 604 8.65 -1.24 20.45
C GLN A 604 8.18 -0.53 21.74
N LEU A 605 6.86 -0.42 21.99
CA LEU A 605 6.36 0.21 23.21
C LEU A 605 6.62 -0.66 24.44
N THR A 606 7.04 -0.04 25.55
CA THR A 606 7.02 -0.69 26.87
C THR A 606 5.58 -0.82 27.39
N ASP A 607 5.34 -1.71 28.34
CA ASP A 607 3.99 -1.90 28.88
C ASP A 607 3.53 -0.73 29.75
N GLU A 608 4.47 0.00 30.37
CA GLU A 608 4.21 1.29 31.03
C GLU A 608 3.69 2.33 30.03
N GLN A 609 4.32 2.44 28.85
CA GLN A 609 3.87 3.34 27.78
C GLN A 609 2.49 2.94 27.26
N LYS A 610 2.19 1.64 27.15
CA LYS A 610 0.86 1.13 26.76
C LYS A 610 -0.20 1.39 27.83
N ALA A 611 0.16 1.42 29.11
CA ALA A 611 -0.74 1.72 30.22
C ALA A 611 -1.16 3.20 30.29
N ALA A 612 -0.32 4.12 29.77
CA ALA A 612 -0.59 5.56 29.77
C ALA A 612 -1.96 5.89 29.13
N PRO A 613 -2.85 6.67 29.78
CA PRO A 613 -4.24 6.82 29.33
C PRO A 613 -4.43 7.28 27.88
N ALA A 614 -3.61 8.23 27.40
CA ALA A 614 -3.66 8.72 26.02
C ALA A 614 -3.20 7.67 25.00
N VAL A 615 -2.11 6.94 25.28
CA VAL A 615 -1.58 5.89 24.40
C VAL A 615 -2.57 4.74 24.31
N ARG A 616 -3.11 4.29 25.45
CA ARG A 616 -4.16 3.27 25.54
C ARG A 616 -5.40 3.64 24.72
N HIS A 617 -5.84 4.89 24.77
CA HIS A 617 -6.95 5.39 23.94
C HIS A 617 -6.63 5.28 22.44
N ALA A 618 -5.46 5.76 22.01
CA ALA A 618 -5.04 5.69 20.61
C ALA A 618 -4.91 4.24 20.09
N LEU A 619 -4.48 3.31 20.95
CA LEU A 619 -4.45 1.87 20.65
C LEU A 619 -5.86 1.28 20.48
N GLU A 620 -6.80 1.59 21.39
CA GLU A 620 -8.19 1.14 21.24
C GLU A 620 -8.88 1.78 20.02
N VAL A 621 -8.56 3.02 19.64
CA VAL A 621 -9.03 3.65 18.39
C VAL A 621 -8.51 2.89 17.16
N SER A 622 -7.22 2.54 17.14
CA SER A 622 -6.66 1.69 16.06
C SER A 622 -7.36 0.34 16.01
N LYS A 623 -7.59 -0.29 17.16
CA LYS A 623 -8.22 -1.61 17.31
C LYS A 623 -9.68 -1.61 16.88
N SER A 624 -10.46 -0.58 17.22
CA SER A 624 -11.86 -0.44 16.77
C SER A 624 -11.93 -0.28 15.26
N LEU A 625 -11.03 0.50 14.66
CA LEU A 625 -10.97 0.69 13.20
C LEU A 625 -10.52 -0.59 12.47
N THR A 626 -9.51 -1.30 12.97
CA THR A 626 -9.08 -2.60 12.41
C THR A 626 -10.21 -3.64 12.44
N ARG A 627 -11.09 -3.57 13.46
CA ARG A 627 -12.28 -4.43 13.60
C ARG A 627 -13.54 -3.87 12.91
N ASN A 628 -13.46 -2.74 12.20
CA ASN A 628 -14.59 -1.98 11.64
C ASN A 628 -15.73 -1.69 12.63
N ASN A 629 -15.44 -1.65 13.94
CA ASN A 629 -16.41 -1.42 15.00
C ASN A 629 -16.64 0.09 15.19
N TYR A 630 -17.56 0.65 14.40
CA TYR A 630 -17.92 2.07 14.44
C TYR A 630 -18.50 2.50 15.79
N HIS A 631 -19.31 1.67 16.45
CA HIS A 631 -19.87 1.94 17.78
C HIS A 631 -18.79 2.16 18.86
N ALA A 632 -17.70 1.38 18.82
CA ALA A 632 -16.54 1.60 19.68
C ALA A 632 -15.77 2.88 19.28
N PHE A 633 -15.59 3.11 17.97
CA PHE A 633 -14.89 4.30 17.46
C PHE A 633 -15.56 5.62 17.87
N PHE A 634 -16.89 5.76 17.75
CA PHE A 634 -17.59 7.00 18.11
C PHE A 634 -17.63 7.26 19.62
N ARG A 635 -17.77 6.20 20.45
CA ARG A 635 -17.61 6.34 21.91
C ARG A 635 -16.19 6.76 22.31
N LEU A 636 -15.16 6.30 21.59
CA LEU A 636 -13.78 6.75 21.77
C LEU A 636 -13.57 8.19 21.28
N PHE A 637 -14.23 8.63 20.20
CA PHE A 637 -14.18 10.02 19.73
C PHE A 637 -14.75 11.03 20.75
N ASP A 638 -15.83 10.67 21.45
CA ASP A 638 -16.38 11.52 22.51
C ASP A 638 -15.54 11.51 23.80
N THR A 639 -14.80 10.44 24.06
CA THR A 639 -13.93 10.28 25.23
C THR A 639 -12.44 10.50 24.91
N ALA A 640 -12.14 11.19 23.81
CA ALA A 640 -10.77 11.45 23.35
C ALA A 640 -10.00 12.37 24.34
N PRO A 641 -8.87 11.91 24.91
CA PRO A 641 -8.10 12.70 25.86
C PRO A 641 -7.28 13.79 25.16
N ASN A 642 -7.01 14.86 25.91
CA ASN A 642 -6.24 16.04 25.48
C ASN A 642 -6.72 16.55 24.11
N MET A 643 -5.83 16.73 23.14
CA MET A 643 -6.16 17.17 21.77
C MET A 643 -6.40 16.02 20.78
N GLY A 644 -6.51 14.77 21.24
CA GLY A 644 -6.66 13.60 20.36
C GLY A 644 -7.87 13.70 19.42
N GLY A 645 -8.93 14.40 19.87
CA GLY A 645 -10.12 14.68 19.05
C GLY A 645 -9.81 15.44 17.75
N TYR A 646 -8.97 16.47 17.78
CA TYR A 646 -8.59 17.27 16.60
C TYR A 646 -7.95 16.40 15.51
N ILE A 647 -7.16 15.38 15.90
CA ILE A 647 -6.54 14.44 14.96
C ILE A 647 -7.58 13.48 14.36
N MET A 648 -8.58 13.08 15.16
CA MET A 648 -9.70 12.23 14.71
C MET A 648 -10.67 12.97 13.79
N ASP A 649 -10.88 14.28 13.98
CA ASP A 649 -11.73 15.12 13.13
C ASP A 649 -11.33 15.04 11.64
N HIS A 650 -10.03 14.92 11.33
CA HIS A 650 -9.52 14.80 9.96
C HIS A 650 -9.93 13.49 9.22
N PHE A 651 -10.57 12.53 9.90
CA PHE A 651 -11.14 11.33 9.27
C PHE A 651 -12.49 10.87 9.83
N VAL A 652 -13.06 11.56 10.84
CA VAL A 652 -14.34 11.17 11.45
C VAL A 652 -15.47 11.09 10.42
N ASP A 653 -15.56 12.03 9.47
CA ASP A 653 -16.58 12.06 8.43
C ASP A 653 -16.47 10.90 7.43
N GLU A 654 -15.25 10.47 7.09
CA GLU A 654 -15.03 9.28 6.27
C GLU A 654 -15.61 8.04 6.98
N LYS A 655 -15.42 7.96 8.31
CA LYS A 655 -15.92 6.84 9.12
C LYS A 655 -17.43 6.93 9.40
N ARG A 656 -18.00 8.15 9.51
CA ARG A 656 -19.47 8.37 9.57
C ARG A 656 -20.16 7.83 8.32
N ILE A 657 -19.62 8.10 7.14
CA ILE A 657 -20.20 7.63 5.86
C ILE A 657 -20.04 6.11 5.71
N LEU A 658 -18.87 5.54 6.07
CA LEU A 658 -18.68 4.09 6.07
C LEU A 658 -19.60 3.36 7.06
N ALA A 659 -19.85 3.95 8.23
CA ALA A 659 -20.82 3.45 9.19
C ALA A 659 -22.25 3.53 8.62
N LEU A 660 -22.67 4.68 8.06
CA LEU A 660 -23.97 4.83 7.38
C LEU A 660 -24.18 3.79 6.26
N ILE A 661 -23.19 3.58 5.39
CA ILE A 661 -23.24 2.55 4.33
C ILE A 661 -23.42 1.13 4.93
N THR A 662 -22.81 0.87 6.08
CA THR A 662 -22.92 -0.43 6.77
C THR A 662 -24.29 -0.61 7.44
N MET A 663 -24.78 0.44 8.11
CA MET A 663 -26.10 0.46 8.74
C MET A 663 -27.21 0.35 7.69
N CYS A 664 -27.11 1.08 6.57
CA CYS A 664 -28.10 1.02 5.47
C CYS A 664 -28.09 -0.30 4.66
N LYS A 665 -27.07 -1.16 4.83
CA LYS A 665 -27.11 -2.55 4.35
C LYS A 665 -27.80 -3.51 5.31
N SER A 666 -27.80 -3.19 6.61
CA SER A 666 -28.31 -4.07 7.68
C SER A 666 -29.75 -3.76 8.06
N TYR A 667 -30.17 -2.50 7.93
CA TYR A 667 -31.51 -2.03 8.32
C TYR A 667 -32.30 -1.54 7.10
N LEU A 668 -33.62 -1.70 7.13
CA LEU A 668 -34.53 -1.15 6.11
C LEU A 668 -34.87 0.34 6.36
N THR A 669 -34.90 0.74 7.64
CA THR A 669 -35.24 2.11 8.08
C THR A 669 -34.46 2.48 9.33
N LEU A 670 -33.93 3.71 9.40
CA LEU A 670 -33.16 4.20 10.55
C LEU A 670 -33.71 5.54 11.06
N PRO A 671 -34.09 5.67 12.36
CA PRO A 671 -34.49 6.95 12.94
C PRO A 671 -33.31 7.93 13.03
N LEU A 672 -33.53 9.22 12.72
CA LEU A 672 -32.47 10.23 12.85
C LEU A 672 -31.92 10.36 14.28
N SER A 673 -32.76 10.18 15.30
CA SER A 673 -32.38 10.19 16.73
C SER A 673 -31.58 8.97 17.20
N PHE A 674 -31.47 7.92 16.36
CA PHE A 674 -30.50 6.84 16.55
C PHE A 674 -29.17 7.18 15.88
N LEU A 675 -29.20 7.68 14.64
CA LEU A 675 -27.99 8.14 13.92
C LEU A 675 -27.23 9.25 14.66
N GLU A 676 -27.95 10.20 15.27
CA GLU A 676 -27.40 11.26 16.12
C GLU A 676 -26.46 10.70 17.20
N LYS A 677 -26.92 9.67 17.93
CA LYS A 677 -26.21 9.10 19.08
C LYS A 677 -25.14 8.10 18.67
N GLU A 678 -25.43 7.28 17.65
CA GLU A 678 -24.57 6.18 17.22
C GLU A 678 -23.33 6.67 16.44
N LEU A 679 -23.44 7.83 15.78
CA LEU A 679 -22.39 8.41 14.93
C LEU A 679 -21.79 9.71 15.51
N SER A 680 -22.12 10.02 16.77
CA SER A 680 -21.71 11.23 17.51
C SER A 680 -21.87 12.51 16.68
N TYR A 681 -23.12 12.91 16.44
CA TYR A 681 -23.46 14.23 15.91
C TYR A 681 -23.92 15.15 17.05
N ASP A 682 -23.59 16.44 16.97
CA ASP A 682 -23.99 17.43 17.98
C ASP A 682 -25.50 17.71 18.03
N SER A 683 -26.25 17.36 16.97
CA SER A 683 -27.72 17.42 16.93
C SER A 683 -28.30 16.63 15.75
N ILE A 684 -29.59 16.29 15.83
CA ILE A 684 -30.41 15.80 14.69
C ILE A 684 -30.27 16.70 13.43
N GLU A 685 -30.13 18.02 13.61
CA GLU A 685 -29.97 18.96 12.50
C GLU A 685 -28.63 18.75 11.77
N ALA A 686 -27.55 18.47 12.50
CA ALA A 686 -26.26 18.11 11.91
C ALA A 686 -26.33 16.76 11.17
N VAL A 687 -27.16 15.80 11.63
CA VAL A 687 -27.44 14.56 10.88
C VAL A 687 -28.12 14.88 9.54
N ARG A 688 -29.17 15.72 9.56
CA ARG A 688 -29.90 16.15 8.36
C ARG A 688 -28.96 16.84 7.36
N LYS A 689 -28.17 17.81 7.83
CA LYS A 689 -27.20 18.57 7.02
C LYS A 689 -26.09 17.68 6.44
N SER A 690 -25.62 16.67 7.18
CA SER A 690 -24.65 15.68 6.67
C SER A 690 -25.26 14.80 5.57
N LEU A 691 -26.53 14.38 5.71
CA LEU A 691 -27.23 13.65 4.66
C LEU A 691 -27.48 14.53 3.41
N GLU A 692 -27.76 15.82 3.60
CA GLU A 692 -27.89 16.81 2.51
C GLU A 692 -26.58 16.99 1.74
N ALA A 693 -25.45 17.13 2.44
CA ALA A 693 -24.11 17.18 1.85
C ALA A 693 -23.71 15.89 1.09
N HIS A 694 -24.52 14.82 1.16
CA HIS A 694 -24.32 13.53 0.49
C HIS A 694 -25.51 13.13 -0.40
N ASN A 695 -26.41 14.05 -0.75
CA ASN A 695 -27.61 13.81 -1.56
C ASN A 695 -28.44 12.60 -1.08
N SER A 696 -28.43 12.35 0.24
CA SER A 696 -28.86 11.11 0.89
C SER A 696 -30.15 11.28 1.69
N VAL A 697 -31.02 12.20 1.25
CA VAL A 697 -32.15 12.75 2.02
C VAL A 697 -33.47 12.09 1.62
N ILE A 698 -33.52 10.76 1.66
CA ILE A 698 -34.73 10.01 1.31
C ILE A 698 -35.32 9.40 2.59
N PHE A 699 -36.47 9.93 3.02
CA PHE A 699 -37.18 9.51 4.21
C PHE A 699 -38.46 8.75 3.83
N LYS A 700 -38.81 7.70 4.60
CA LYS A 700 -40.13 7.05 4.46
C LYS A 700 -41.30 7.93 4.90
N ASN A 701 -41.03 8.89 5.80
CA ASN A 701 -42.01 9.84 6.31
C ASN A 701 -41.51 11.29 6.05
N PRO A 702 -41.63 11.83 4.83
CA PRO A 702 -41.09 13.16 4.50
C PRO A 702 -41.72 14.31 5.29
N HIS A 703 -43.00 14.16 5.67
CA HIS A 703 -43.81 15.20 6.32
C HIS A 703 -43.78 15.18 7.86
N ASP A 704 -43.10 14.20 8.48
CA ASP A 704 -42.96 14.13 9.93
C ASP A 704 -41.90 15.12 10.45
N ILE A 705 -41.95 15.41 11.76
CA ILE A 705 -40.95 16.22 12.47
C ILE A 705 -39.62 15.44 12.50
N ASP A 706 -38.47 16.11 12.36
CA ASP A 706 -37.14 15.48 12.23
C ASP A 706 -36.80 14.46 13.34
N THR A 707 -37.28 14.68 14.57
CA THR A 707 -37.18 13.71 15.69
C THR A 707 -37.85 12.35 15.43
N GLN A 708 -38.73 12.26 14.44
CA GLN A 708 -39.53 11.09 14.06
C GLN A 708 -39.24 10.63 12.61
N LYS A 709 -38.43 11.37 11.84
CA LYS A 709 -38.07 10.98 10.46
C LYS A 709 -37.23 9.70 10.46
N ASN A 710 -37.60 8.80 9.56
CA ASN A 710 -36.93 7.52 9.33
C ASN A 710 -36.32 7.51 7.92
N LEU A 711 -35.00 7.34 7.85
CA LEU A 711 -34.21 7.24 6.62
C LEU A 711 -34.56 5.95 5.87
N ASP A 712 -34.94 6.03 4.59
CA ASP A 712 -35.10 4.83 3.75
C ASP A 712 -33.73 4.32 3.33
N CYS A 713 -33.28 3.28 4.02
CA CYS A 713 -31.93 2.77 3.85
C CYS A 713 -31.69 2.14 2.46
N ARG A 714 -32.74 1.58 1.84
CA ARG A 714 -32.66 0.96 0.51
C ARG A 714 -32.55 2.02 -0.58
N ALA A 715 -33.29 3.12 -0.46
CA ALA A 715 -33.22 4.23 -1.40
C ALA A 715 -31.92 5.05 -1.24
N VAL A 716 -31.42 5.22 0.00
CA VAL A 716 -30.25 6.06 0.29
C VAL A 716 -28.91 5.36 0.00
N LEU A 717 -28.82 4.04 0.13
CA LEU A 717 -27.56 3.29 -0.01
C LEU A 717 -26.77 3.57 -1.32
N PRO A 718 -27.38 3.68 -2.52
CA PRO A 718 -26.65 4.04 -3.75
C PRO A 718 -26.03 5.44 -3.70
N HIS A 719 -26.74 6.41 -3.13
CA HIS A 719 -26.27 7.80 -3.01
C HIS A 719 -25.09 7.92 -2.04
N LEU A 720 -25.14 7.23 -0.90
CA LEU A 720 -24.02 7.16 0.05
C LEU A 720 -22.77 6.53 -0.59
N ILE A 721 -22.93 5.46 -1.38
CA ILE A 721 -21.81 4.83 -2.08
C ILE A 721 -21.21 5.80 -3.10
N ALA A 722 -22.02 6.45 -3.94
CA ALA A 722 -21.55 7.43 -4.92
C ALA A 722 -20.83 8.62 -4.26
N ALA A 723 -21.40 9.18 -3.17
CA ALA A 723 -20.79 10.27 -2.41
C ALA A 723 -19.45 9.86 -1.77
N PHE A 724 -19.34 8.62 -1.27
CA PHE A 724 -18.09 8.08 -0.76
C PHE A 724 -17.01 7.97 -1.86
N GLU A 725 -17.39 7.49 -3.05
CA GLU A 725 -16.45 7.37 -4.17
C GLU A 725 -15.99 8.72 -4.70
N GLU A 726 -16.91 9.67 -4.86
CA GLU A 726 -16.58 11.03 -5.28
C GLU A 726 -15.62 11.73 -4.31
N LYS A 727 -15.98 11.80 -3.02
CA LYS A 727 -15.23 12.60 -2.03
C LYS A 727 -13.93 11.91 -1.56
N TYR A 728 -13.90 10.56 -1.47
CA TYR A 728 -12.78 9.83 -0.85
C TYR A 728 -12.06 8.81 -1.76
N ARG A 729 -12.65 8.36 -2.89
CA ARG A 729 -11.97 7.45 -3.84
C ARG A 729 -11.20 8.21 -4.92
N LYS A 730 -11.72 9.35 -5.42
CA LYS A 730 -11.00 10.23 -6.39
C LYS A 730 -9.70 10.83 -5.80
N SER A 731 -9.69 11.19 -4.52
CA SER A 731 -8.50 11.69 -3.81
C SER A 731 -7.40 10.64 -3.69
N ARG A 732 -7.75 9.36 -3.53
CA ARG A 732 -6.83 8.22 -3.49
C ARG A 732 -6.01 8.05 -4.78
N ILE A 733 -6.58 8.43 -5.94
CA ILE A 733 -5.89 8.41 -7.23
C ILE A 733 -4.99 9.65 -7.38
N ARG A 734 -5.53 10.86 -7.16
CA ARG A 734 -4.76 12.12 -7.25
C ARG A 734 -3.55 12.16 -6.29
N ALA A 735 -3.63 11.52 -5.13
CA ALA A 735 -2.52 11.39 -4.19
C ALA A 735 -1.36 10.56 -4.76
N GLY A 736 -1.65 9.45 -5.46
CA GLY A 736 -0.64 8.63 -6.13
C GLY A 736 0.11 9.41 -7.21
N THR A 737 -0.62 10.15 -8.06
CA THR A 737 -0.01 11.01 -9.09
C THR A 737 0.85 12.12 -8.49
N LYS A 738 0.36 12.83 -7.46
CA LYS A 738 1.16 13.85 -6.76
C LYS A 738 2.38 13.28 -6.02
N ARG A 739 2.34 12.02 -5.56
CA ARG A 739 3.52 11.39 -4.94
C ARG A 739 4.63 11.07 -5.95
N ARG A 740 4.31 10.57 -7.15
CA ARG A 740 5.32 10.43 -8.23
C ARG A 740 6.06 11.75 -8.49
N ASN A 741 5.31 12.86 -8.56
CA ASN A 741 5.86 14.21 -8.79
C ASN A 741 6.50 14.87 -7.54
N THR A 742 6.52 14.20 -6.38
CA THR A 742 7.27 14.66 -5.19
C THR A 742 8.44 13.77 -4.86
N THR A 743 8.39 12.45 -5.12
CA THR A 743 9.60 11.61 -5.12
C THR A 743 10.60 12.13 -6.16
N SER A 744 10.17 12.43 -7.39
CA SER A 744 11.05 13.02 -8.42
C SER A 744 11.56 14.43 -8.10
N ARG A 745 10.94 15.14 -7.14
CA ARG A 745 11.47 16.41 -6.59
C ARG A 745 12.50 16.19 -5.49
N ILE A 746 12.32 15.18 -4.64
CA ILE A 746 13.30 14.81 -3.61
C ILE A 746 14.56 14.26 -4.30
N GLU A 747 14.40 13.41 -5.32
CA GLU A 747 15.47 12.95 -6.22
C GLU A 747 16.12 14.07 -7.05
N LYS A 748 15.53 15.26 -7.13
CA LYS A 748 16.15 16.46 -7.72
C LYS A 748 16.93 17.26 -6.67
N TRP A 749 16.43 17.33 -5.44
CA TRP A 749 17.12 17.99 -4.32
C TRP A 749 18.37 17.22 -3.86
N THR A 750 18.33 15.89 -3.83
CA THR A 750 19.53 15.07 -3.58
C THR A 750 20.53 15.05 -4.74
N ARG A 751 20.18 15.62 -5.91
CA ARG A 751 21.14 15.86 -7.00
C ARG A 751 21.88 17.19 -6.82
N HIS A 752 21.16 18.30 -6.58
CA HIS A 752 21.82 19.59 -6.35
C HIS A 752 22.67 19.66 -5.08
N ALA A 753 22.43 18.81 -4.09
CA ALA A 753 23.31 18.66 -2.93
C ALA A 753 24.66 17.96 -3.23
N GLY A 754 24.89 17.52 -4.48
CA GLY A 754 26.15 16.93 -4.94
C GLY A 754 26.91 17.78 -5.97
N ASP A 755 26.39 18.96 -6.34
CA ASP A 755 26.99 19.84 -7.36
C ASP A 755 27.99 20.86 -6.76
N ASP A 756 27.98 21.10 -5.44
CA ASP A 756 28.88 22.03 -4.72
C ASP A 756 30.29 21.43 -4.52
N ASN A 757 31.03 21.33 -5.62
CA ASN A 757 32.36 20.71 -5.66
C ASN A 757 33.48 21.67 -5.18
N SER A 758 33.58 21.88 -3.86
CA SER A 758 34.58 22.80 -3.27
C SER A 758 35.21 22.33 -1.94
N LEU A 759 35.78 21.12 -1.92
CA LEU A 759 36.97 20.80 -1.10
C LEU A 759 37.66 19.55 -1.68
N ALA A 760 38.98 19.62 -1.87
CA ALA A 760 39.76 18.62 -2.61
C ALA A 760 40.45 17.59 -1.70
N ASP A 761 40.90 16.50 -2.34
CA ASP A 761 42.00 15.61 -1.93
C ASP A 761 42.06 15.12 -0.47
N ILE A 762 41.38 14.00 -0.20
CA ILE A 762 42.00 12.90 0.57
C ILE A 762 41.72 11.57 -0.15
N ARG A 763 42.77 10.89 -0.62
CA ARG A 763 42.72 9.46 -0.93
C ARG A 763 42.83 8.66 0.37
N PHE A 764 42.09 7.56 0.48
CA PHE A 764 42.47 6.44 1.35
C PHE A 764 42.38 5.12 0.59
N GLU A 765 43.25 4.19 0.97
CA GLU A 765 43.60 3.00 0.20
C GLU A 765 42.74 1.78 0.56
N GLU A 766 42.87 0.70 -0.22
CA GLU A 766 42.28 -0.60 0.10
C GLU A 766 42.94 -1.19 1.37
N GLY A 767 42.14 -1.72 2.31
CA GLY A 767 42.66 -2.18 3.59
C GLY A 767 41.80 -3.21 4.31
N MET A 768 42.14 -4.50 4.12
CA MET A 768 41.92 -5.66 5.01
C MET A 768 40.59 -5.82 5.78
N VAL A 769 39.80 -6.81 5.33
CA VAL A 769 39.34 -7.99 6.10
C VAL A 769 39.42 -7.92 7.63
N THR A 770 38.26 -7.90 8.29
CA THR A 770 37.72 -9.02 9.13
C THR A 770 36.20 -8.93 9.23
#